data_AF-A0A1W5CSY2-F1
#
_entry.id   AF-A0A1W5CSY2-F1
#
_cell.length_a   1.000
_cell.length_b   1.000
_cell.length_c   1.000
_cell.angle_alpha   90.00
_cell.angle_beta   90.00
_cell.angle_gamma   90.00
#
_symmetry.space_group_name_H-M   'P 1'
#
loop_
_entity.id
_entity.type
_entity.pdbx_description
1 polymer ?
#
loop_
_entity_poly.entity_id
_entity_poly.type
_entity_poly.pdbx_seq_one_letter_code
_entity_poly.pdbx_strand_id
1 'polypeptide(L)'
;MELFLFHFRQTGYTLEQVFLGTPAFGTVDPANLEAILSTNLKEWGMGLRRAITFPMLGDGIFTQEGAPWKHSREMLRPHFQHRQYDDLEVFRESVDNLIDSIKGGVIDLQPLFFRLTLDTTTAFLFGESVNSLKAPKTVGEQNFTSAFNTAQEYVAKRFRLLGLYWFIGGKKFQEACDNVHRFADQIIDCNLGRGSKDEESFLDNVAKNTPNRDALRGQIINILTAGRDTTACLLSWTFFMLVRHPNVLGKLRTEISSVSQGRGSELNRTDLRNMKYLQNVLKEILRLYPSVPVNSRTALKTTVLPTGGGPDRRSPVLIPKGSAVAYSVYTMHRRPDLYGMDAELFRPERWDEDMPLNQNETNAKWGYLPFNGGPRVCLGMDFALTEAAYTVVRLIQRYPTIKLPEGMVPELVGVERQTMTLVVSVTGGCKIELGGEDPIVDVVAVHGLNGDAFKTWTTNKTKKFWLGDSNMLPAHMKRSRILTFSYNAAVTALFGKTSSDRIMQHAHTLVAELVADRELENAAERPIIFICYSLGGIIVKRALAYSASRTSKLVQHLHSIFVSTYAVLFLGTPHAGSSKASLASTGRKIIDALVPSKIWDTEGQLLDALQEGSETLQNITDMFAPLMKNFRIYFFWEQEKTDLGTSKDYVVEESSAAPILDDTERAGLPYDHRTMCKFESNRSPGYRVIVAAMIRYSKGAPDVIAPRWVAVKEMLKAKRMNEAAELMQ
;
A
#
# COMPACT_ATOMS: atom_id res chain seq x y z
N MET A 1 13.12 -18.50 17.73
CA MET A 1 12.77 -19.92 17.92
C MET A 1 13.97 -20.86 18.12
N GLU A 2 15.20 -20.33 18.12
CA GLU A 2 16.44 -21.13 18.14
C GLU A 2 16.54 -22.14 19.29
N LEU A 3 16.03 -21.81 20.47
CA LEU A 3 16.02 -22.73 21.61
C LEU A 3 15.37 -24.09 21.28
N PHE A 4 14.24 -24.09 20.56
CA PHE A 4 13.59 -25.34 20.17
C PHE A 4 14.39 -26.10 19.11
N LEU A 5 14.91 -25.40 18.11
CA LEU A 5 15.76 -25.99 17.06
C LEU A 5 17.00 -26.66 17.67
N PHE A 6 17.70 -25.94 18.55
CA PHE A 6 18.89 -26.40 19.23
C PHE A 6 18.66 -27.73 19.96
N HIS A 7 17.60 -27.82 20.76
CA HIS A 7 17.31 -29.03 21.53
C HIS A 7 17.04 -30.24 20.62
N PHE A 8 16.11 -30.13 19.66
CA PHE A 8 15.77 -31.26 18.79
C PHE A 8 16.92 -31.66 17.85
N ARG A 9 17.76 -30.72 17.41
CA ARG A 9 18.97 -31.04 16.61
C ARG A 9 19.97 -31.87 17.41
N GLN A 10 20.07 -31.68 18.72
CA GLN A 10 20.99 -32.45 19.57
C GLN A 10 20.42 -33.79 20.03
N THR A 11 19.15 -33.81 20.45
CA THR A 11 18.56 -34.98 21.13
C THR A 11 17.81 -35.91 20.19
N GLY A 12 17.51 -35.49 18.96
CA GLY A 12 16.63 -36.21 18.03
C GLY A 12 15.18 -35.74 18.12
N TYR A 13 14.26 -36.49 17.50
CA TYR A 13 12.90 -36.01 17.24
C TYR A 13 11.92 -36.11 18.41
N THR A 14 12.31 -36.74 19.51
CA THR A 14 11.54 -36.79 20.75
C THR A 14 12.52 -36.70 21.91
N LEU A 15 12.14 -35.94 22.93
CA LEU A 15 13.00 -35.63 24.05
C LEU A 15 12.22 -35.57 25.36
N GLU A 16 12.96 -35.78 26.44
CA GLU A 16 12.53 -35.50 27.80
C GLU A 16 13.40 -34.36 28.36
N GLN A 17 12.76 -33.40 29.01
CA GLN A 17 13.39 -32.28 29.70
C GLN A 17 12.83 -32.18 31.10
N VAL A 18 13.71 -31.97 32.08
CA VAL A 18 13.27 -31.72 33.46
C VAL A 18 13.32 -30.22 33.71
N PHE A 19 12.15 -29.61 33.89
CA PHE A 19 12.01 -28.19 34.21
C PHE A 19 11.57 -28.03 35.66
N LEU A 20 12.43 -27.43 36.51
CA LEU A 20 12.17 -27.24 37.94
C LEU A 20 11.69 -28.52 38.65
N GLY A 21 12.34 -29.65 38.35
CA GLY A 21 11.99 -30.97 38.91
C GLY A 21 10.75 -31.64 38.29
N THR A 22 10.07 -30.99 37.34
CA THR A 22 8.93 -31.58 36.62
C THR A 22 9.38 -32.09 35.25
N PRO A 23 9.21 -33.38 34.93
CA PRO A 23 9.48 -33.90 33.60
C PRO A 23 8.46 -33.34 32.60
N ALA A 24 8.97 -32.85 31.47
CA ALA A 24 8.24 -32.36 30.33
C ALA A 24 8.78 -33.05 29.08
N PHE A 25 7.89 -33.36 28.14
CA PHE A 25 8.25 -34.10 26.93
C PHE A 25 8.11 -33.20 25.70
N GLY A 26 8.94 -33.44 24.71
CA GLY A 26 8.95 -32.72 23.44
C GLY A 26 8.95 -33.68 22.25
N THR A 27 8.24 -33.37 21.17
CA THR A 27 8.31 -34.14 19.92
C THR A 27 8.21 -33.27 18.66
N VAL A 28 8.87 -33.70 17.60
CA VAL A 28 8.77 -33.17 16.23
C VAL A 28 8.55 -34.31 15.22
N ASP A 29 8.13 -35.48 15.70
CA ASP A 29 7.87 -36.68 14.89
C ASP A 29 6.41 -36.75 14.40
N PRO A 30 6.15 -36.76 13.08
CA PRO A 30 4.80 -36.90 12.52
C PRO A 30 3.97 -38.04 13.12
N ALA A 31 4.58 -39.20 13.43
CA ALA A 31 3.88 -40.33 14.03
C ALA A 31 3.39 -40.03 15.46
N ASN A 32 4.19 -39.28 16.22
CA ASN A 32 3.81 -38.82 17.55
C ASN A 32 2.72 -37.75 17.48
N LEU A 33 2.75 -36.85 16.49
CA LEU A 33 1.71 -35.86 16.29
C LEU A 33 0.38 -36.51 15.87
N GLU A 34 0.41 -37.52 15.02
CA GLU A 34 -0.75 -38.34 14.66
C GLU A 34 -1.39 -38.99 15.90
N ALA A 35 -0.57 -39.60 16.76
CA ALA A 35 -1.02 -40.20 18.01
C ALA A 35 -1.69 -39.18 18.95
N ILE A 36 -1.07 -38.02 19.13
CA ILE A 36 -1.55 -36.98 20.04
C ILE A 36 -2.84 -36.32 19.52
N LEU A 37 -2.96 -36.11 18.21
CA LEU A 37 -3.99 -35.26 17.61
C LEU A 37 -5.13 -36.03 16.94
N SER A 38 -4.96 -37.32 16.66
CA SER A 38 -5.99 -38.14 16.02
C SER A 38 -6.15 -39.51 16.67
N THR A 39 -5.21 -40.44 16.50
CA THR A 39 -5.47 -41.87 16.79
C THR A 39 -5.72 -42.14 18.28
N ASN A 40 -5.00 -41.47 19.18
CA ASN A 40 -5.17 -41.61 20.63
C ASN A 40 -5.77 -40.36 21.28
N LEU A 41 -6.54 -39.53 20.54
CA LEU A 41 -7.01 -38.23 21.00
C LEU A 41 -7.69 -38.23 22.39
N LYS A 42 -8.44 -39.29 22.74
CA LYS A 42 -9.14 -39.40 24.03
C LYS A 42 -8.19 -39.49 25.24
N GLU A 43 -6.92 -39.78 25.00
CA GLU A 43 -5.89 -39.90 26.04
C GLU A 43 -5.22 -38.56 26.32
N TRP A 44 -5.51 -37.53 25.52
CA TRP A 44 -4.84 -36.23 25.55
C TRP A 44 -5.83 -35.11 25.83
N GLY A 45 -5.46 -34.22 26.74
CA GLY A 45 -6.21 -33.01 27.09
C GLY A 45 -5.38 -31.73 26.96
N MET A 46 -5.95 -30.60 27.35
CA MET A 46 -5.30 -29.28 27.25
C MET A 46 -4.53 -28.87 28.51
N GLY A 47 -4.70 -29.61 29.63
CA GLY A 47 -3.96 -29.37 30.87
C GLY A 47 -4.11 -27.94 31.39
N LEU A 48 -2.99 -27.28 31.68
CA LEU A 48 -2.97 -25.92 32.22
C LEU A 48 -3.44 -24.83 31.26
N ARG A 49 -3.62 -25.14 29.95
CA ARG A 49 -3.98 -24.14 28.93
C ARG A 49 -5.18 -23.32 29.35
N ARG A 50 -6.27 -23.97 29.80
CA ARG A 50 -7.49 -23.26 30.18
C ARG A 50 -7.18 -22.25 31.29
N ALA A 51 -6.52 -22.65 32.36
CA ALA A 51 -6.19 -21.74 33.46
C ALA A 51 -5.29 -20.56 33.04
N ILE A 52 -4.37 -20.82 32.10
CA ILE A 52 -3.45 -19.82 31.56
C ILE A 52 -4.19 -18.77 30.71
N THR A 53 -5.10 -19.19 29.83
CA THR A 53 -5.70 -18.32 28.81
C THR A 53 -7.10 -17.79 29.19
N PHE A 54 -7.80 -18.46 30.11
CA PHE A 54 -9.20 -18.13 30.46
C PHE A 54 -9.44 -16.66 30.85
N PRO A 55 -8.57 -15.98 31.64
CA PRO A 55 -8.82 -14.57 31.98
C PRO A 55 -8.92 -13.66 30.76
N MET A 56 -8.18 -13.96 29.68
CA MET A 56 -8.25 -13.22 28.44
C MET A 56 -9.38 -13.73 27.54
N LEU A 57 -9.42 -15.04 27.30
CA LEU A 57 -10.24 -15.64 26.24
C LEU A 57 -11.68 -16.01 26.66
N GLY A 58 -11.95 -16.19 27.95
CA GLY A 58 -13.23 -16.75 28.42
C GLY A 58 -13.49 -18.17 27.90
N ASP A 59 -14.76 -18.57 27.86
CA ASP A 59 -15.16 -19.87 27.31
C ASP A 59 -15.24 -19.85 25.78
N GLY A 60 -14.55 -20.79 25.14
CA GLY A 60 -14.54 -20.91 23.68
C GLY A 60 -13.68 -22.07 23.18
N ILE A 61 -13.52 -22.13 21.85
CA ILE A 61 -12.86 -23.25 21.16
C ILE A 61 -11.41 -23.52 21.61
N PHE A 62 -10.71 -22.53 22.17
CA PHE A 62 -9.34 -22.69 22.69
C PHE A 62 -9.27 -23.06 24.18
N THR A 63 -10.34 -22.86 24.95
CA THR A 63 -10.37 -23.05 26.41
C THR A 63 -11.23 -24.24 26.85
N GLN A 64 -12.11 -24.73 25.98
CA GLN A 64 -13.05 -25.82 26.28
C GLN A 64 -12.60 -27.19 25.73
N GLU A 65 -13.03 -28.26 26.42
CA GLU A 65 -12.81 -29.67 26.05
C GLU A 65 -14.11 -30.45 26.05
N GLY A 66 -14.09 -31.67 25.47
CA GLY A 66 -15.24 -32.57 25.47
C GLY A 66 -16.48 -32.00 24.78
N ALA A 67 -17.65 -32.21 25.37
CA ALA A 67 -18.94 -31.79 24.83
C ALA A 67 -19.06 -30.25 24.65
N PRO A 68 -18.64 -29.40 25.61
CA PRO A 68 -18.63 -27.94 25.40
C PRO A 68 -17.84 -27.49 24.17
N TRP A 69 -16.64 -28.04 23.95
CA TRP A 69 -15.86 -27.72 22.75
C TRP A 69 -16.54 -28.17 21.47
N LYS A 70 -17.11 -29.38 21.48
CA LYS A 70 -17.82 -29.92 20.32
C LYS A 70 -19.01 -29.02 19.96
N HIS A 71 -19.79 -28.60 20.95
CA HIS A 71 -20.89 -27.65 20.78
C HIS A 71 -20.42 -26.34 20.16
N SER A 72 -19.39 -25.69 20.72
CA SER A 72 -18.82 -24.46 20.14
C SER A 72 -18.32 -24.65 18.71
N ARG A 73 -17.67 -25.78 18.43
CA ARG A 73 -17.18 -26.06 17.07
C ARG A 73 -18.31 -26.28 16.07
N GLU A 74 -19.34 -27.03 16.45
CA GLU A 74 -20.50 -27.31 15.59
C GLU A 74 -21.33 -26.06 15.33
N MET A 75 -21.43 -25.17 16.30
CA MET A 75 -22.05 -23.84 16.17
C MET A 75 -21.29 -22.97 15.16
N LEU A 76 -19.96 -22.93 15.24
CA LEU A 76 -19.14 -22.03 14.42
C LEU A 76 -18.90 -22.55 12.99
N ARG A 77 -18.83 -23.86 12.80
CA ARG A 77 -18.43 -24.49 11.53
C ARG A 77 -19.25 -24.05 10.30
N PRO A 78 -20.58 -23.90 10.33
CA PRO A 78 -21.37 -23.52 9.15
C PRO A 78 -20.97 -22.16 8.58
N HIS A 79 -20.53 -21.25 9.44
CA HIS A 79 -20.16 -19.89 9.06
C HIS A 79 -18.83 -19.84 8.31
N PHE A 80 -17.90 -20.75 8.58
CA PHE A 80 -16.62 -20.77 7.86
C PHE A 80 -16.66 -21.51 6.51
N GLN A 81 -17.85 -21.82 5.98
CA GLN A 81 -18.01 -22.48 4.69
C GLN A 81 -17.73 -21.53 3.52
N HIS A 82 -17.12 -22.07 2.46
CA HIS A 82 -16.61 -21.33 1.30
C HIS A 82 -17.61 -20.34 0.66
N ARG A 83 -18.90 -20.70 0.60
CA ARG A 83 -19.96 -19.89 -0.03
C ARG A 83 -20.07 -18.47 0.50
N GLN A 84 -19.64 -18.22 1.73
CA GLN A 84 -19.75 -16.89 2.35
C GLN A 84 -18.74 -15.85 1.81
N TYR A 85 -17.74 -16.27 1.03
CA TYR A 85 -16.68 -15.38 0.54
C TYR A 85 -16.15 -15.77 -0.86
N ASP A 86 -17.02 -16.33 -1.70
CA ASP A 86 -16.67 -16.77 -3.06
C ASP A 86 -16.37 -15.58 -4.01
N ASP A 87 -17.02 -14.44 -3.81
CA ASP A 87 -16.88 -13.21 -4.61
C ASP A 87 -15.78 -12.24 -4.11
N LEU A 88 -15.16 -12.57 -2.97
CA LEU A 88 -14.12 -11.78 -2.30
C LEU A 88 -14.58 -10.40 -1.78
N GLU A 89 -15.89 -10.09 -1.80
CA GLU A 89 -16.40 -8.77 -1.39
C GLU A 89 -16.09 -8.48 0.09
N VAL A 90 -16.13 -9.50 0.95
CA VAL A 90 -15.78 -9.39 2.38
C VAL A 90 -14.35 -8.87 2.62
N PHE A 91 -13.45 -9.09 1.67
CA PHE A 91 -12.06 -8.62 1.76
C PHE A 91 -11.84 -7.29 1.04
N ARG A 92 -12.65 -6.99 0.01
CA ARG A 92 -12.41 -5.89 -0.93
C ARG A 92 -12.26 -4.55 -0.24
N GLU A 93 -13.25 -4.15 0.57
CA GLU A 93 -13.23 -2.84 1.22
C GLU A 93 -12.00 -2.69 2.14
N SER A 94 -11.71 -3.70 2.96
CA SER A 94 -10.59 -3.64 3.90
C SER A 94 -9.23 -3.64 3.18
N VAL A 95 -9.08 -4.36 2.07
CA VAL A 95 -7.87 -4.34 1.23
C VAL A 95 -7.72 -3.03 0.48
N ASP A 96 -8.82 -2.44 -0.02
CA ASP A 96 -8.79 -1.11 -0.64
C ASP A 96 -8.39 -0.04 0.38
N ASN A 97 -8.94 -0.10 1.60
CA ASN A 97 -8.54 0.78 2.71
C ASN A 97 -7.05 0.62 3.06
N LEU A 98 -6.53 -0.61 3.01
CA LEU A 98 -5.10 -0.86 3.21
C LEU A 98 -4.28 -0.17 2.13
N ILE A 99 -4.64 -0.34 0.86
CA ILE A 99 -3.97 0.29 -0.28
C ILE A 99 -4.00 1.83 -0.15
N ASP A 100 -5.15 2.40 0.19
CA ASP A 100 -5.30 3.85 0.34
C ASP A 100 -4.50 4.42 1.53
N SER A 101 -4.24 3.59 2.55
CA SER A 101 -3.41 3.99 3.71
C SER A 101 -1.91 4.07 3.39
N ILE A 102 -1.46 3.44 2.30
CA ILE A 102 -0.05 3.35 1.91
C ILE A 102 0.29 4.48 0.92
N LYS A 103 1.08 5.47 1.37
CA LYS A 103 1.46 6.66 0.59
C LYS A 103 2.71 6.50 -0.30
N GLY A 104 3.14 5.27 -0.57
CA GLY A 104 4.42 4.98 -1.21
C GLY A 104 5.63 5.28 -0.31
N GLY A 105 6.83 4.97 -0.78
CA GLY A 105 8.08 5.07 -0.01
C GLY A 105 8.31 3.90 0.96
N VAL A 106 9.16 4.12 1.95
CA VAL A 106 9.48 3.12 2.99
C VAL A 106 8.37 3.08 4.04
N ILE A 107 7.76 1.92 4.23
CA ILE A 107 6.66 1.70 5.18
C ILE A 107 6.80 0.37 5.91
N ASP A 108 6.32 0.30 7.15
CA ASP A 108 6.16 -0.95 7.89
C ASP A 108 4.74 -1.50 7.64
N LEU A 109 4.64 -2.60 6.89
CA LEU A 109 3.36 -3.24 6.60
C LEU A 109 2.81 -4.06 7.77
N GLN A 110 3.63 -4.48 8.72
CA GLN A 110 3.18 -5.40 9.76
C GLN A 110 2.03 -4.81 10.60
N PRO A 111 2.12 -3.58 11.15
CA PRO A 111 1.00 -2.95 11.86
C PRO A 111 -0.25 -2.80 10.99
N LEU A 112 -0.09 -2.52 9.69
CA LEU A 112 -1.21 -2.37 8.76
C LEU A 112 -1.91 -3.72 8.50
N PHE A 113 -1.15 -4.82 8.43
CA PHE A 113 -1.73 -6.15 8.32
C PHE A 113 -2.53 -6.54 9.55
N PHE A 114 -2.08 -6.22 10.78
CA PHE A 114 -2.87 -6.45 11.99
C PHE A 114 -4.20 -5.67 12.00
N ARG A 115 -4.23 -4.49 11.38
CA ARG A 115 -5.46 -3.70 11.22
C ARG A 115 -6.36 -4.26 10.12
N LEU A 116 -5.78 -4.59 8.96
CA LEU A 116 -6.50 -5.26 7.87
C LEU A 116 -7.26 -6.49 8.38
N THR A 117 -6.56 -7.39 9.06
CA THR A 117 -7.14 -8.66 9.52
C THR A 117 -8.16 -8.47 10.64
N LEU A 118 -8.06 -7.38 11.40
CA LEU A 118 -9.10 -7.01 12.37
C LEU A 118 -10.35 -6.52 11.64
N ASP A 119 -10.19 -5.68 10.63
CA ASP A 119 -11.28 -5.12 9.82
C ASP A 119 -12.00 -6.21 9.03
N THR A 120 -11.28 -7.14 8.38
CA THR A 120 -11.87 -8.28 7.66
C THR A 120 -12.55 -9.27 8.60
N THR A 121 -11.93 -9.60 9.75
CA THR A 121 -12.52 -10.53 10.73
C THR A 121 -13.78 -9.94 11.34
N THR A 122 -13.79 -8.64 11.66
CA THR A 122 -14.98 -7.99 12.23
C THR A 122 -16.09 -7.85 11.20
N ALA A 123 -15.77 -7.46 9.96
CA ALA A 123 -16.74 -7.44 8.86
C ALA A 123 -17.35 -8.82 8.59
N PHE A 124 -16.52 -9.87 8.55
CA PHE A 124 -16.98 -11.24 8.33
C PHE A 124 -17.89 -11.75 9.46
N LEU A 125 -17.53 -11.50 10.72
CA LEU A 125 -18.28 -12.05 11.86
C LEU A 125 -19.50 -11.22 12.25
N PHE A 126 -19.49 -9.91 12.00
CA PHE A 126 -20.51 -9.00 12.52
C PHE A 126 -21.23 -8.24 11.41
N GLY A 127 -20.85 -8.41 10.16
CA GLY A 127 -21.39 -7.65 9.03
C GLY A 127 -20.83 -6.22 8.91
N GLU A 128 -20.11 -5.74 9.93
CA GLU A 128 -19.50 -4.40 9.93
C GLU A 128 -18.03 -4.44 10.37
N SER A 129 -17.19 -3.70 9.62
CA SER A 129 -15.78 -3.48 9.96
C SER A 129 -15.65 -2.43 11.07
N VAL A 130 -14.68 -2.62 11.97
CA VAL A 130 -14.29 -1.58 12.93
C VAL A 130 -13.48 -0.43 12.30
N ASN A 131 -13.18 -0.52 10.99
CA ASN A 131 -12.55 0.52 10.18
C ASN A 131 -11.22 1.04 10.77
N SER A 132 -10.44 0.14 11.36
CA SER A 132 -9.13 0.42 11.99
C SER A 132 -8.14 1.04 11.00
N LEU A 133 -8.22 0.69 9.71
CA LEU A 133 -7.39 1.29 8.66
C LEU A 133 -7.74 2.76 8.33
N LYS A 134 -9.03 3.14 8.37
CA LYS A 134 -9.49 4.52 8.07
C LYS A 134 -9.32 5.47 9.26
N ALA A 135 -9.57 4.99 10.47
CA ALA A 135 -9.60 5.81 11.67
C ALA A 135 -8.63 5.30 12.76
N PRO A 136 -7.31 5.29 12.49
CA PRO A 136 -6.27 4.68 13.35
C PRO A 136 -6.04 5.40 14.70
N LYS A 137 -6.87 6.39 15.02
CA LYS A 137 -6.81 7.25 16.20
C LYS A 137 -8.13 7.31 16.97
N THR A 138 -9.09 6.45 16.68
CA THR A 138 -10.24 6.34 17.58
C THR A 138 -9.74 5.80 18.92
N VAL A 139 -10.14 6.45 20.01
CA VAL A 139 -9.68 6.12 21.36
C VAL A 139 -9.99 4.65 21.71
N GLY A 140 -11.08 4.09 21.16
CA GLY A 140 -11.45 2.68 21.33
C GLY A 140 -10.49 1.67 20.70
N GLU A 141 -10.03 1.90 19.46
CA GLU A 141 -9.15 0.98 18.72
C GLU A 141 -7.73 0.94 19.30
N GLN A 142 -7.17 2.11 19.64
CA GLN A 142 -5.85 2.19 20.27
C GLN A 142 -5.84 1.49 21.63
N ASN A 143 -6.90 1.67 22.41
CA ASN A 143 -7.07 0.99 23.69
C ASN A 143 -7.19 -0.53 23.51
N PHE A 144 -7.95 -1.00 22.52
CA PHE A 144 -8.07 -2.42 22.21
C PHE A 144 -6.74 -3.04 21.77
N THR A 145 -6.06 -2.50 20.75
CA THR A 145 -4.81 -3.08 20.24
C THR A 145 -3.73 -3.15 21.31
N SER A 146 -3.57 -2.09 22.09
CA SER A 146 -2.61 -2.05 23.21
C SER A 146 -2.95 -3.06 24.30
N ALA A 147 -4.23 -3.14 24.70
CA ALA A 147 -4.69 -4.10 25.69
C ALA A 147 -4.55 -5.55 25.21
N PHE A 148 -4.92 -5.83 23.96
CA PHE A 148 -4.84 -7.15 23.36
C PHE A 148 -3.39 -7.65 23.28
N ASN A 149 -2.48 -6.81 22.80
CA ASN A 149 -1.04 -7.14 22.76
C ASN A 149 -0.48 -7.37 24.17
N THR A 150 -0.85 -6.51 25.13
CA THR A 150 -0.44 -6.66 26.54
C THR A 150 -0.94 -7.98 27.13
N ALA A 151 -2.23 -8.30 26.95
CA ALA A 151 -2.82 -9.53 27.46
C ALA A 151 -2.13 -10.77 26.86
N GLN A 152 -1.85 -10.77 25.56
CA GLN A 152 -1.11 -11.84 24.89
C GLN A 152 0.30 -12.02 25.42
N GLU A 153 1.04 -10.94 25.69
CA GLU A 153 2.38 -11.03 26.28
C GLU A 153 2.35 -11.72 27.65
N TYR A 154 1.37 -11.39 28.49
CA TYR A 154 1.17 -12.06 29.77
C TYR A 154 0.80 -13.53 29.59
N VAL A 155 -0.13 -13.84 28.67
CA VAL A 155 -0.49 -15.23 28.36
C VAL A 155 0.72 -16.03 27.89
N ALA A 156 1.57 -15.46 27.02
CA ALA A 156 2.78 -16.10 26.55
C ALA A 156 3.79 -16.33 27.70
N LYS A 157 3.97 -15.36 28.60
CA LYS A 157 4.78 -15.54 29.82
C LYS A 157 4.18 -16.61 30.72
N ARG A 158 2.86 -16.70 30.84
CA ARG A 158 2.15 -17.72 31.65
C ARG A 158 2.38 -19.12 31.12
N PHE A 159 2.38 -19.31 29.81
CA PHE A 159 2.77 -20.58 29.19
C PHE A 159 4.20 -20.98 29.55
N ARG A 160 5.15 -20.03 29.55
CA ARG A 160 6.55 -20.30 29.91
C ARG A 160 6.74 -20.71 31.38
N LEU A 161 5.85 -20.24 32.27
CA LEU A 161 5.90 -20.55 33.70
C LEU A 161 5.19 -21.87 34.07
N LEU A 162 4.44 -22.50 33.15
CA LEU A 162 3.74 -23.76 33.39
C LEU A 162 2.90 -23.72 34.67
N GLY A 163 3.12 -24.62 35.63
CA GLY A 163 2.39 -24.66 36.91
C GLY A 163 2.55 -23.40 37.77
N LEU A 164 3.56 -22.57 37.49
CA LEU A 164 3.85 -21.30 38.16
C LEU A 164 3.18 -20.11 37.45
N TYR A 165 2.24 -20.34 36.52
CA TYR A 165 1.57 -19.27 35.77
C TYR A 165 0.89 -18.21 36.66
N TRP A 166 0.52 -18.56 37.89
CA TRP A 166 -0.16 -17.69 38.84
C TRP A 166 0.75 -16.61 39.45
N PHE A 167 2.08 -16.75 39.35
CA PHE A 167 3.03 -15.70 39.76
C PHE A 167 2.94 -14.43 38.90
N ILE A 168 2.32 -14.54 37.72
CA ILE A 168 2.11 -13.41 36.82
C ILE A 168 0.61 -13.27 36.49
N GLY A 169 0.08 -12.12 36.84
CA GLY A 169 -1.35 -11.81 36.67
C GLY A 169 -1.81 -10.59 37.46
N GLY A 170 -0.90 -9.66 37.76
CA GLY A 170 -1.21 -8.45 38.53
C GLY A 170 -2.09 -7.45 37.75
N LYS A 171 -2.30 -6.28 38.35
CA LYS A 171 -3.24 -5.24 37.88
C LYS A 171 -3.16 -4.96 36.37
N LYS A 172 -1.96 -4.80 35.81
CA LYS A 172 -1.77 -4.53 34.37
C LYS A 172 -2.31 -5.64 33.45
N PHE A 173 -2.23 -6.90 33.87
CA PHE A 173 -2.82 -8.01 33.11
C PHE A 173 -4.34 -7.99 33.19
N GLN A 174 -4.89 -7.78 34.39
CA GLN A 174 -6.33 -7.70 34.62
C GLN A 174 -6.96 -6.56 33.81
N GLU A 175 -6.39 -5.35 33.89
CA GLU A 175 -6.84 -4.19 33.11
C GLU A 175 -6.78 -4.46 31.60
N ALA A 176 -5.75 -5.16 31.12
CA ALA A 176 -5.65 -5.54 29.72
C ALA A 176 -6.76 -6.53 29.32
N CYS A 177 -7.05 -7.54 30.14
CA CYS A 177 -8.16 -8.46 29.93
C CYS A 177 -9.52 -7.73 29.93
N ASP A 178 -9.75 -6.85 30.91
CA ASP A 178 -10.99 -6.08 31.04
C ASP A 178 -11.22 -5.16 29.82
N ASN A 179 -10.16 -4.55 29.29
CA ASN A 179 -10.25 -3.73 28.09
C ASN A 179 -10.56 -4.56 26.84
N VAL A 180 -9.99 -5.77 26.71
CA VAL A 180 -10.34 -6.71 25.63
C VAL A 180 -11.80 -7.15 25.75
N HIS A 181 -12.26 -7.44 26.97
CA HIS A 181 -13.65 -7.83 27.24
C HIS A 181 -14.61 -6.71 26.90
N ARG A 182 -14.30 -5.48 27.32
CA ARG A 182 -15.12 -4.30 27.02
C ARG A 182 -15.26 -4.06 25.52
N PHE A 183 -14.20 -4.25 24.75
CA PHE A 183 -14.25 -4.13 23.30
C PHE A 183 -15.17 -5.20 22.67
N ALA A 184 -15.07 -6.45 23.12
CA ALA A 184 -15.96 -7.51 22.66
C ALA A 184 -17.43 -7.23 23.06
N ASP A 185 -17.67 -6.72 24.28
CA ASP A 185 -19.00 -6.31 24.74
C ASP A 185 -19.59 -5.18 23.88
N GLN A 186 -18.78 -4.18 23.49
CA GLN A 186 -19.21 -3.11 22.59
C GLN A 186 -19.66 -3.65 21.23
N ILE A 187 -18.93 -4.61 20.67
CA ILE A 187 -19.31 -5.29 19.43
C ILE A 187 -20.65 -6.02 19.62
N ILE A 188 -20.83 -6.75 20.73
CA ILE A 188 -22.09 -7.43 21.04
C ILE A 188 -23.25 -6.44 21.06
N ASP A 189 -23.08 -5.32 21.77
CA ASP A 189 -24.15 -4.33 21.97
C ASP A 189 -24.53 -3.61 20.67
N CYS A 190 -23.55 -3.26 19.84
CA CYS A 190 -23.80 -2.59 18.56
C CYS A 190 -24.59 -3.46 17.57
N ASN A 191 -24.40 -4.78 17.63
CA ASN A 191 -24.98 -5.71 16.66
C ASN A 191 -26.30 -6.33 17.13
N LEU A 192 -26.47 -6.66 18.42
CA LEU A 192 -27.74 -7.18 18.94
C LEU A 192 -28.84 -6.10 19.09
N GLY A 193 -28.46 -4.81 19.12
CA GLY A 193 -29.40 -3.68 19.22
C GLY A 193 -30.09 -3.29 17.91
N ARG A 194 -29.65 -3.85 16.77
CA ARG A 194 -30.17 -3.54 15.43
C ARG A 194 -30.93 -4.76 14.92
N GLY A 195 -32.25 -4.82 15.13
CA GLY A 195 -33.06 -5.93 14.60
C GLY A 195 -32.87 -6.06 13.10
N SER A 196 -32.24 -7.14 12.63
CA SER A 196 -31.97 -7.33 11.20
C SER A 196 -33.25 -7.71 10.45
N LYS A 197 -33.49 -6.99 9.36
CA LYS A 197 -34.35 -7.43 8.26
C LYS A 197 -33.44 -8.19 7.30
N ASP A 198 -33.81 -9.43 7.03
CA ASP A 198 -33.23 -10.40 6.08
C ASP A 198 -31.84 -10.98 6.47
N GLU A 199 -31.81 -12.32 6.52
CA GLU A 199 -30.74 -13.24 6.96
C GLU A 199 -30.30 -13.16 8.44
N GLU A 200 -30.27 -14.31 9.10
CA GLU A 200 -29.85 -14.45 10.50
C GLU A 200 -28.34 -14.21 10.59
N SER A 201 -27.91 -13.12 11.25
CA SER A 201 -26.50 -12.76 11.32
C SER A 201 -25.69 -13.83 12.07
N PHE A 202 -24.39 -13.93 11.77
CA PHE A 202 -23.47 -14.82 12.50
C PHE A 202 -23.60 -14.63 14.02
N LEU A 203 -23.63 -13.38 14.48
CA LEU A 203 -23.71 -13.05 15.90
C LEU A 203 -25.05 -13.50 16.52
N ASP A 204 -26.17 -13.35 15.82
CA ASP A 204 -27.48 -13.81 16.30
C ASP A 204 -27.49 -15.33 16.49
N ASN A 205 -26.88 -16.05 15.54
CA ASN A 205 -26.77 -17.50 15.61
C ASN A 205 -25.88 -17.94 16.80
N VAL A 206 -24.73 -17.29 17.02
CA VAL A 206 -23.87 -17.58 18.18
C VAL A 206 -24.58 -17.23 19.48
N ALA A 207 -25.23 -16.06 19.56
CA ALA A 207 -25.96 -15.60 20.74
C ALA A 207 -27.04 -16.60 21.17
N LYS A 208 -27.88 -17.08 20.23
CA LYS A 208 -28.93 -18.08 20.49
C LYS A 208 -28.39 -19.42 20.99
N ASN A 209 -27.16 -19.78 20.59
CA ASN A 209 -26.53 -21.04 20.94
C ASN A 209 -25.54 -20.94 22.11
N THR A 210 -25.51 -19.78 22.80
CA THR A 210 -24.72 -19.56 24.01
C THR A 210 -25.63 -19.31 25.22
N PRO A 211 -25.25 -19.81 26.41
CA PRO A 211 -26.14 -19.77 27.59
C PRO A 211 -26.27 -18.37 28.21
N ASN A 212 -25.26 -17.51 28.06
CA ASN A 212 -25.21 -16.19 28.66
C ASN A 212 -24.22 -15.27 27.93
N ARG A 213 -24.20 -14.00 28.34
CA ARG A 213 -23.35 -12.96 27.74
C ARG A 213 -21.85 -13.26 27.87
N ASP A 214 -21.39 -13.81 28.99
CA ASP A 214 -19.98 -14.12 29.19
C ASP A 214 -19.51 -15.23 28.21
N ALA A 215 -20.35 -16.23 27.98
CA ALA A 215 -20.09 -17.28 27.00
C ALA A 215 -20.08 -16.73 25.57
N LEU A 216 -20.99 -15.83 25.21
CA LEU A 216 -20.99 -15.14 23.92
C LEU A 216 -19.71 -14.32 23.72
N ARG A 217 -19.34 -13.50 24.72
CA ARG A 217 -18.10 -12.71 24.71
C ARG A 217 -16.87 -13.62 24.53
N GLY A 218 -16.85 -14.76 25.23
CA GLY A 218 -15.80 -15.76 25.11
C GLY A 218 -15.64 -16.27 23.68
N GLN A 219 -16.74 -16.68 23.01
CA GLN A 219 -16.68 -17.12 21.61
C GLN A 219 -16.14 -16.03 20.69
N ILE A 220 -16.60 -14.79 20.84
CA ILE A 220 -16.16 -13.64 20.04
C ILE A 220 -14.67 -13.38 20.19
N ILE A 221 -14.16 -13.33 21.43
CA ILE A 221 -12.74 -13.11 21.69
C ILE A 221 -11.89 -14.24 21.11
N ASN A 222 -12.35 -15.50 21.22
CA ASN A 222 -11.64 -16.64 20.65
C ASN A 222 -11.49 -16.49 19.13
N ILE A 223 -12.55 -16.11 18.42
CA ILE A 223 -12.50 -15.98 16.96
C ILE A 223 -11.71 -14.75 16.52
N LEU A 224 -11.88 -13.61 17.18
CA LEU A 224 -11.08 -12.41 16.94
C LEU A 224 -9.59 -12.67 17.11
N THR A 225 -9.23 -13.43 18.17
CA THR A 225 -7.84 -13.84 18.40
C THR A 225 -7.32 -14.74 17.28
N ALA A 226 -8.14 -15.65 16.78
CA ALA A 226 -7.77 -16.55 15.70
C ALA A 226 -7.57 -15.82 14.37
N GLY A 227 -8.51 -14.94 13.99
CA GLY A 227 -8.55 -14.28 12.68
C GLY A 227 -7.57 -13.11 12.54
N ARG A 228 -7.36 -12.33 13.61
CA ARG A 228 -6.48 -11.15 13.57
C ARG A 228 -5.01 -11.51 13.41
N ASP A 229 -4.44 -12.18 14.39
CA ASP A 229 -2.99 -12.25 14.52
C ASP A 229 -2.36 -13.27 13.57
N THR A 230 -3.06 -14.36 13.27
CA THR A 230 -2.50 -15.46 12.48
C THR A 230 -2.30 -15.08 11.01
N THR A 231 -3.31 -14.47 10.37
CA THR A 231 -3.22 -14.00 8.99
C THR A 231 -2.28 -12.79 8.87
N ALA A 232 -2.27 -11.89 9.86
CA ALA A 232 -1.39 -10.73 9.86
C ALA A 232 0.09 -11.16 9.87
N CYS A 233 0.43 -12.20 10.64
CA CYS A 233 1.77 -12.78 10.63
C CYS A 233 2.09 -13.44 9.29
N LEU A 234 1.16 -14.21 8.70
CA LEU A 234 1.35 -14.81 7.37
C LEU A 234 1.66 -13.75 6.31
N LEU A 235 0.88 -12.67 6.26
CA LEU A 235 1.10 -11.56 5.34
C LEU A 235 2.44 -10.85 5.60
N SER A 236 2.75 -10.60 6.88
CA SER A 236 4.02 -9.96 7.27
C SER A 236 5.22 -10.79 6.82
N TRP A 237 5.24 -12.09 7.11
CA TRP A 237 6.29 -13.01 6.67
C TRP A 237 6.34 -13.15 5.15
N THR A 238 5.20 -13.15 4.46
CA THR A 238 5.14 -13.21 3.00
C THR A 238 5.89 -12.04 2.38
N PHE A 239 5.55 -10.79 2.74
CA PHE A 239 6.23 -9.63 2.19
C PHE A 239 7.68 -9.50 2.67
N PHE A 240 7.97 -9.85 3.92
CA PHE A 240 9.33 -9.87 4.46
C PHE A 240 10.26 -10.77 3.64
N MET A 241 9.76 -11.94 3.23
CA MET A 241 10.51 -12.91 2.44
C MET A 241 10.57 -12.54 0.97
N LEU A 242 9.48 -12.05 0.37
CA LEU A 242 9.44 -11.65 -1.04
C LEU A 242 10.45 -10.55 -1.38
N VAL A 243 10.57 -9.51 -0.54
CA VAL A 243 11.55 -8.43 -0.78
C VAL A 243 13.01 -8.88 -0.64
N ARG A 244 13.25 -10.00 0.05
CA ARG A 244 14.57 -10.64 0.20
C ARG A 244 14.85 -11.69 -0.88
N HIS A 245 13.84 -12.04 -1.69
CA HIS A 245 13.95 -13.02 -2.76
C HIS A 245 13.34 -12.46 -4.07
N PRO A 246 13.98 -11.46 -4.71
CA PRO A 246 13.46 -10.81 -5.92
C PRO A 246 13.07 -11.76 -7.06
N ASN A 247 13.78 -12.89 -7.20
CA ASN A 247 13.46 -13.91 -8.21
C ASN A 247 12.09 -14.57 -7.96
N VAL A 248 11.75 -14.86 -6.70
CA VAL A 248 10.44 -15.40 -6.31
C VAL A 248 9.35 -14.36 -6.56
N LEU A 249 9.59 -13.11 -6.16
CA LEU A 249 8.67 -12.00 -6.42
C LEU A 249 8.44 -11.78 -7.92
N GLY A 250 9.49 -11.90 -8.74
CA GLY A 250 9.41 -11.82 -10.21
C GLY A 250 8.52 -12.91 -10.80
N LYS A 251 8.72 -14.18 -10.42
CA LYS A 251 7.88 -15.30 -10.87
C LYS A 251 6.42 -15.12 -10.44
N LEU A 252 6.18 -14.71 -9.19
CA LEU A 252 4.85 -14.43 -8.67
C LEU A 252 4.15 -13.31 -9.45
N ARG A 253 4.88 -12.23 -9.79
CA ARG A 253 4.37 -11.15 -10.66
C ARG A 253 3.97 -11.65 -12.04
N THR A 254 4.77 -12.52 -12.64
CA THR A 254 4.47 -13.11 -13.95
C THR A 254 3.17 -13.91 -13.91
N GLU A 255 3.00 -14.77 -12.90
CA GLU A 255 1.76 -15.54 -12.71
C GLU A 255 0.55 -14.62 -12.53
N ILE A 256 0.62 -13.66 -11.60
CA ILE A 256 -0.47 -12.71 -11.32
C ILE A 256 -0.85 -11.91 -12.57
N SER A 257 0.15 -11.44 -13.33
CA SER A 257 -0.08 -10.70 -14.57
C SER A 257 -0.77 -11.55 -15.63
N SER A 258 -0.38 -12.83 -15.76
CA SER A 258 -0.96 -13.75 -16.75
C SER A 258 -2.45 -14.02 -16.51
N VAL A 259 -2.88 -14.17 -15.25
CA VAL A 259 -4.28 -14.41 -14.88
C VAL A 259 -5.12 -13.13 -15.01
N SER A 260 -4.51 -11.97 -14.83
CA SER A 260 -5.19 -10.66 -14.89
C SER A 260 -5.42 -10.16 -16.33
N GLN A 261 -4.76 -10.74 -17.34
CA GLN A 261 -4.91 -10.34 -18.75
C GLN A 261 -6.24 -10.88 -19.31
N GLY A 262 -7.29 -10.05 -19.30
CA GLY A 262 -8.54 -10.31 -20.03
C GLY A 262 -9.85 -9.94 -19.32
N ARG A 263 -9.83 -9.67 -18.00
CA ARG A 263 -11.05 -9.43 -17.19
C ARG A 263 -11.09 -8.12 -16.39
N GLY A 264 -10.08 -7.26 -16.50
CA GLY A 264 -9.95 -6.11 -15.61
C GLY A 264 -9.52 -6.53 -14.19
N SER A 265 -9.66 -5.65 -13.21
CA SER A 265 -9.25 -5.88 -11.81
C SER A 265 -10.18 -6.80 -11.00
N GLU A 266 -11.21 -7.39 -11.62
CA GLU A 266 -12.17 -8.26 -10.94
C GLU A 266 -11.65 -9.70 -10.90
N LEU A 267 -11.09 -10.07 -9.74
CA LEU A 267 -10.70 -11.44 -9.41
C LEU A 267 -11.83 -12.11 -8.63
N ASN A 268 -12.02 -13.41 -8.84
CA ASN A 268 -12.82 -14.25 -7.95
C ASN A 268 -11.92 -15.25 -7.20
N ARG A 269 -12.51 -15.96 -6.25
CA ARG A 269 -11.80 -16.96 -5.44
C ARG A 269 -11.19 -18.11 -6.26
N THR A 270 -11.84 -18.53 -7.34
CA THR A 270 -11.32 -19.61 -8.21
C THR A 270 -10.03 -19.17 -8.89
N ASP A 271 -9.92 -17.90 -9.28
CA ASP A 271 -8.70 -17.34 -9.87
C ASP A 271 -7.53 -17.43 -8.87
N LEU A 272 -7.74 -17.02 -7.61
CA LEU A 272 -6.72 -17.10 -6.54
C LEU A 272 -6.28 -18.54 -6.27
N ARG A 273 -7.23 -19.49 -6.29
CA ARG A 273 -6.94 -20.92 -6.08
C ARG A 273 -6.11 -21.50 -7.22
N ASN A 274 -6.33 -21.03 -8.44
CA ASN A 274 -5.63 -21.52 -9.63
C ASN A 274 -4.23 -20.90 -9.81
N MET A 275 -3.87 -19.85 -9.07
CA MET A 275 -2.52 -19.30 -9.01
C MET A 275 -1.58 -20.24 -8.25
N LYS A 276 -1.09 -21.29 -8.92
CA LYS A 276 -0.31 -22.37 -8.31
C LYS A 276 0.95 -21.86 -7.60
N TYR A 277 1.68 -20.92 -8.19
CA TYR A 277 2.90 -20.40 -7.61
C TYR A 277 2.61 -19.54 -6.37
N LEU A 278 1.54 -18.72 -6.38
CA LEU A 278 1.03 -18.05 -5.18
C LEU A 278 0.73 -19.05 -4.05
N GLN A 279 0.05 -20.16 -4.36
CA GLN A 279 -0.23 -21.20 -3.36
C GLN A 279 1.07 -21.82 -2.81
N ASN A 280 2.05 -22.08 -3.67
CA ASN A 280 3.36 -22.60 -3.27
C ASN A 280 4.14 -21.61 -2.40
N VAL A 281 4.07 -20.30 -2.69
CA VAL A 281 4.65 -19.25 -1.87
C VAL A 281 4.02 -19.24 -0.48
N LEU A 282 2.68 -19.17 -0.38
CA LEU A 282 1.99 -19.15 0.92
C LEU A 282 2.26 -20.43 1.74
N LYS A 283 2.30 -21.60 1.08
CA LYS A 283 2.67 -22.86 1.74
C LYS A 283 4.10 -22.82 2.29
N GLU A 284 5.05 -22.31 1.51
CA GLU A 284 6.44 -22.23 1.95
C GLU A 284 6.64 -21.23 3.09
N ILE A 285 5.90 -20.11 3.08
CA ILE A 285 5.87 -19.17 4.20
C ILE A 285 5.30 -19.85 5.44
N LEU A 286 4.19 -20.57 5.36
CA LEU A 286 3.59 -21.28 6.50
C LEU A 286 4.44 -22.47 6.98
N ARG A 287 5.27 -23.06 6.11
CA ARG A 287 6.25 -24.08 6.48
C ARG A 287 7.34 -23.49 7.37
N LEU A 288 7.97 -22.41 6.91
CA LEU A 288 9.05 -21.74 7.63
C LEU A 288 8.53 -20.96 8.83
N TYR A 289 7.40 -20.28 8.71
CA TYR A 289 6.86 -19.39 9.72
C TYR A 289 5.40 -19.75 10.05
N PRO A 290 5.15 -20.96 10.58
CA PRO A 290 3.81 -21.31 11.04
C PRO A 290 3.39 -20.35 12.15
N SER A 291 2.25 -19.67 11.97
CA SER A 291 1.81 -18.61 12.89
C SER A 291 1.78 -19.09 14.34
N VAL A 292 1.39 -20.34 14.59
CA VAL A 292 1.48 -21.00 15.92
C VAL A 292 2.54 -22.12 15.86
N PRO A 293 3.79 -21.83 16.25
CA PRO A 293 4.94 -22.72 15.98
C PRO A 293 5.11 -23.88 16.96
N VAL A 294 4.51 -23.77 18.16
CA VAL A 294 4.58 -24.76 19.23
C VAL A 294 3.21 -24.90 19.88
N ASN A 295 2.81 -26.14 20.16
CA ASN A 295 1.55 -26.44 20.84
C ASN A 295 1.80 -27.60 21.82
N SER A 296 0.87 -27.87 22.73
CA SER A 296 1.04 -28.89 23.78
C SER A 296 -0.23 -29.67 24.04
N ARG A 297 -0.10 -30.89 24.55
CA ARG A 297 -1.18 -31.68 25.14
C ARG A 297 -0.71 -32.30 26.44
N THR A 298 -1.65 -32.60 27.33
CA THR A 298 -1.39 -33.26 28.60
C THR A 298 -2.00 -34.64 28.59
N ALA A 299 -1.24 -35.65 28.99
CA ALA A 299 -1.73 -37.02 29.08
C ALA A 299 -2.78 -37.14 30.20
N LEU A 300 -4.01 -37.54 29.87
CA LEU A 300 -5.12 -37.73 30.81
C LEU A 300 -5.02 -39.05 31.58
N LYS A 301 -4.29 -40.02 31.02
CA LYS A 301 -3.87 -41.28 31.62
C LYS A 301 -2.44 -41.59 31.17
N THR A 302 -1.78 -42.52 31.85
CA THR A 302 -0.48 -43.02 31.39
C THR A 302 -0.64 -43.64 30.00
N THR A 303 0.16 -43.20 29.05
CA THR A 303 0.09 -43.54 27.63
C THR A 303 1.49 -43.63 27.03
N VAL A 304 1.60 -43.80 25.72
CA VAL A 304 2.87 -43.83 24.99
C VAL A 304 2.88 -42.88 23.80
N LEU A 305 4.04 -42.32 23.49
CA LEU A 305 4.34 -41.82 22.15
C LEU A 305 4.86 -42.99 21.30
N PRO A 306 4.40 -43.17 20.05
CA PRO A 306 4.85 -44.25 19.17
C PRO A 306 6.37 -44.35 18.98
N THR A 307 7.08 -43.22 18.90
CA THR A 307 8.52 -43.17 18.61
C THR A 307 9.28 -42.26 19.59
N GLY A 308 10.61 -42.40 19.63
CA GLY A 308 11.49 -41.56 20.45
C GLY A 308 12.31 -42.30 21.50
N GLY A 309 11.95 -43.54 21.81
CA GLY A 309 12.58 -44.37 22.85
C GLY A 309 13.59 -45.38 22.28
N GLY A 310 14.36 -45.99 23.18
CA GLY A 310 15.36 -47.01 22.84
C GLY A 310 16.63 -46.44 22.19
N PRO A 311 17.67 -47.28 21.99
CA PRO A 311 18.96 -46.84 21.43
C PRO A 311 18.87 -46.28 20.00
N ASP A 312 17.93 -46.79 19.20
CA ASP A 312 17.67 -46.36 17.82
C ASP A 312 16.63 -45.24 17.71
N ARG A 313 16.05 -44.81 18.84
CA ARG A 313 15.00 -43.79 18.96
C ARG A 313 13.70 -44.13 18.25
N ARG A 314 13.43 -45.41 17.96
CA ARG A 314 12.21 -45.87 17.27
C ARG A 314 11.22 -46.55 18.21
N SER A 315 11.62 -46.91 19.42
CA SER A 315 10.75 -47.57 20.38
C SER A 315 9.74 -46.58 20.98
N PRO A 316 8.58 -47.06 21.49
CA PRO A 316 7.63 -46.20 22.18
C PRO A 316 8.22 -45.55 23.44
N VAL A 317 7.77 -44.33 23.75
CA VAL A 317 8.14 -43.58 24.96
C VAL A 317 6.96 -43.55 25.91
N LEU A 318 7.16 -44.00 27.16
CA LEU A 318 6.13 -43.94 28.20
C LEU A 318 5.90 -42.50 28.65
N ILE A 319 4.65 -42.05 28.62
CA ILE A 319 4.22 -40.74 29.09
C ILE A 319 3.33 -40.90 30.32
N PRO A 320 3.79 -40.52 31.52
CA PRO A 320 2.99 -40.60 32.74
C PRO A 320 1.75 -39.68 32.68
N LYS A 321 0.65 -40.11 33.30
CA LYS A 321 -0.54 -39.27 33.50
C LYS A 321 -0.15 -37.90 34.08
N GLY A 322 -0.72 -36.83 33.53
CA GLY A 322 -0.49 -35.44 33.95
C GLY A 322 0.72 -34.79 33.28
N SER A 323 1.57 -35.54 32.58
CA SER A 323 2.72 -34.99 31.88
C SER A 323 2.29 -34.22 30.63
N ALA A 324 2.95 -33.08 30.39
CA ALA A 324 2.77 -32.31 29.17
C ALA A 324 3.74 -32.77 28.07
N VAL A 325 3.23 -32.92 26.85
CA VAL A 325 4.01 -33.13 25.64
C VAL A 325 3.84 -31.90 24.75
N ALA A 326 4.92 -31.14 24.58
CA ALA A 326 4.99 -30.07 23.59
C ALA A 326 5.40 -30.63 22.23
N TYR A 327 4.78 -30.14 21.16
CA TYR A 327 5.24 -30.43 19.80
C TYR A 327 5.52 -29.14 19.03
N SER A 328 6.62 -29.13 18.28
CA SER A 328 7.06 -27.97 17.51
C SER A 328 6.89 -28.21 16.02
N VAL A 329 5.81 -27.68 15.45
CA VAL A 329 5.62 -27.69 13.98
C VAL A 329 6.71 -26.87 13.29
N TYR A 330 7.20 -25.79 13.92
CA TYR A 330 8.29 -24.97 13.40
C TYR A 330 9.59 -25.75 13.18
N THR A 331 9.92 -26.65 14.12
CA THR A 331 11.11 -27.49 14.04
C THR A 331 10.88 -28.68 13.10
N MET A 332 9.71 -29.34 13.20
CA MET A 332 9.32 -30.41 12.29
C MET A 332 9.39 -29.96 10.83
N HIS A 333 8.88 -28.76 10.53
CA HIS A 333 8.88 -28.20 9.19
C HIS A 333 10.28 -27.86 8.63
N ARG A 334 11.34 -27.91 9.44
CA ARG A 334 12.75 -27.67 9.04
C ARG A 334 13.59 -28.94 8.99
N ARG A 335 12.97 -30.10 9.16
CA ARG A 335 13.65 -31.39 9.16
C ARG A 335 14.14 -31.77 7.76
N PRO A 336 15.45 -32.01 7.57
CA PRO A 336 15.97 -32.42 6.26
C PRO A 336 15.45 -33.77 5.77
N ASP A 337 15.10 -34.68 6.66
CA ASP A 337 14.50 -35.97 6.30
C ASP A 337 13.03 -35.88 5.88
N LEU A 338 12.40 -34.71 6.05
CA LEU A 338 11.07 -34.41 5.50
C LEU A 338 11.19 -33.50 4.27
N TYR A 339 12.05 -32.48 4.30
CA TYR A 339 12.08 -31.42 3.30
C TYR A 339 13.37 -31.33 2.47
N GLY A 340 14.30 -32.27 2.62
CA GLY A 340 15.59 -32.23 1.94
C GLY A 340 16.63 -31.35 2.64
N MET A 341 17.89 -31.39 2.18
CA MET A 341 19.01 -30.71 2.83
C MET A 341 18.90 -29.17 2.83
N ASP A 342 18.03 -28.63 1.98
CA ASP A 342 17.70 -27.22 1.87
C ASP A 342 16.44 -26.83 2.66
N ALA A 343 16.02 -27.64 3.64
CA ALA A 343 14.82 -27.40 4.45
C ALA A 343 14.79 -26.02 5.14
N GLU A 344 15.93 -25.36 5.30
CA GLU A 344 16.00 -24.02 5.91
C GLU A 344 15.94 -22.89 4.88
N LEU A 345 16.00 -23.20 3.58
CA LEU A 345 15.89 -22.21 2.52
C LEU A 345 14.43 -21.94 2.17
N PHE A 346 14.14 -20.70 1.76
CA PHE A 346 12.87 -20.32 1.18
C PHE A 346 12.86 -20.66 -0.31
N ARG A 347 12.25 -21.81 -0.64
CA ARG A 347 12.09 -22.28 -2.03
C ARG A 347 10.66 -22.76 -2.28
N PRO A 348 9.76 -21.88 -2.76
CA PRO A 348 8.40 -22.27 -3.13
C PRO A 348 8.34 -23.42 -4.15
N GLU A 349 9.34 -23.55 -5.04
CA GLU A 349 9.41 -24.59 -6.07
C GLU A 349 9.43 -26.02 -5.49
N ARG A 350 9.81 -26.21 -4.21
CA ARG A 350 9.82 -27.54 -3.58
C ARG A 350 8.48 -28.26 -3.62
N TRP A 351 7.39 -27.50 -3.65
CA TRP A 351 6.03 -28.04 -3.64
C TRP A 351 5.62 -28.66 -4.97
N ASP A 352 6.43 -28.46 -6.02
CA ASP A 352 6.28 -29.08 -7.33
C ASP A 352 7.22 -30.30 -7.54
N GLU A 353 8.08 -30.58 -6.57
CA GLU A 353 9.08 -31.65 -6.58
C GLU A 353 8.61 -32.84 -5.75
N ASP A 354 9.17 -34.03 -6.01
CA ASP A 354 8.98 -35.18 -5.13
C ASP A 354 9.87 -35.05 -3.88
N MET A 355 9.26 -34.77 -2.73
CA MET A 355 9.97 -34.55 -1.46
C MET A 355 10.01 -35.82 -0.60
N PRO A 356 11.03 -35.99 0.27
CA PRO A 356 11.07 -37.07 1.26
C PRO A 356 9.80 -37.17 2.12
N LEU A 357 9.15 -36.03 2.39
CA LEU A 357 7.85 -35.92 3.06
C LEU A 357 6.78 -36.87 2.47
N ASN A 358 6.81 -37.08 1.14
CA ASN A 358 5.78 -37.84 0.42
C ASN A 358 6.05 -39.36 0.40
N GLN A 359 7.24 -39.80 0.84
CA GLN A 359 7.66 -41.21 0.73
C GLN A 359 6.95 -42.14 1.74
N ASN A 360 6.35 -41.58 2.78
CA ASN A 360 5.61 -42.32 3.81
C ASN A 360 4.26 -41.63 4.07
N GLU A 361 3.19 -42.42 4.17
CA GLU A 361 1.82 -41.94 4.38
C GLU A 361 1.64 -41.09 5.65
N THR A 362 2.25 -41.48 6.76
CA THR A 362 2.22 -40.71 8.02
C THR A 362 2.91 -39.36 7.84
N ASN A 363 4.07 -39.33 7.18
CA ASN A 363 4.78 -38.07 6.90
C ASN A 363 3.97 -37.16 5.97
N ALA A 364 3.38 -37.71 4.91
CA ALA A 364 2.57 -36.95 3.96
C ALA A 364 1.35 -36.29 4.63
N LYS A 365 0.76 -36.95 5.63
CA LYS A 365 -0.42 -36.44 6.37
C LYS A 365 -0.07 -35.52 7.54
N TRP A 366 1.04 -35.78 8.24
CA TRP A 366 1.34 -35.17 9.53
C TRP A 366 2.66 -34.39 9.57
N GLY A 367 3.45 -34.41 8.50
CA GLY A 367 4.72 -33.68 8.40
C GLY A 367 4.56 -32.21 8.01
N TYR A 368 3.37 -31.78 7.56
CA TYR A 368 3.04 -30.37 7.27
C TYR A 368 1.72 -29.96 7.96
N LEU A 369 1.80 -29.21 9.05
CA LEU A 369 0.66 -28.87 9.92
C LEU A 369 0.55 -27.37 10.27
N PRO A 370 0.52 -26.46 9.29
CA PRO A 370 0.36 -25.02 9.58
C PRO A 370 -0.99 -24.68 10.22
N PHE A 371 -2.01 -25.52 10.01
CA PHE A 371 -3.37 -25.38 10.57
C PHE A 371 -3.73 -26.46 11.59
N ASN A 372 -2.73 -27.17 12.14
CA ASN A 372 -2.88 -28.39 12.94
C ASN A 372 -3.61 -29.52 12.18
N GLY A 373 -3.95 -30.62 12.87
CA GLY A 373 -4.64 -31.78 12.29
C GLY A 373 -5.68 -32.38 13.24
N GLY A 374 -6.38 -33.41 12.75
CA GLY A 374 -7.41 -34.13 13.49
C GLY A 374 -8.67 -33.31 13.78
N PRO A 375 -9.49 -33.69 14.78
CA PRO A 375 -10.77 -33.03 15.07
C PRO A 375 -10.66 -31.55 15.44
N ARG A 376 -9.46 -31.09 15.85
CA ARG A 376 -9.16 -29.70 16.22
C ARG A 376 -8.46 -28.91 15.10
N VAL A 377 -8.47 -29.39 13.85
CA VAL A 377 -8.00 -28.62 12.69
C VAL A 377 -8.67 -27.25 12.60
N CYS A 378 -7.92 -26.23 12.17
CA CYS A 378 -8.42 -24.84 12.08
C CYS A 378 -9.72 -24.75 11.26
N LEU A 379 -10.73 -24.05 11.80
CA LEU A 379 -11.99 -23.78 11.09
C LEU A 379 -11.79 -22.72 9.99
N GLY A 380 -10.97 -21.71 10.26
CA GLY A 380 -10.75 -20.57 9.35
C GLY A 380 -9.62 -20.77 8.34
N MET A 381 -9.16 -22.01 8.10
CA MET A 381 -8.03 -22.28 7.20
C MET A 381 -8.26 -21.69 5.80
N ASP A 382 -9.44 -21.94 5.25
CA ASP A 382 -9.81 -21.54 3.90
C ASP A 382 -10.00 -20.01 3.79
N PHE A 383 -10.64 -19.41 4.79
CA PHE A 383 -10.79 -17.96 4.92
C PHE A 383 -9.42 -17.25 4.98
N ALA A 384 -8.52 -17.71 5.87
CA ALA A 384 -7.20 -17.10 6.05
C ALA A 384 -6.32 -17.19 4.79
N LEU A 385 -6.33 -18.34 4.11
CA LEU A 385 -5.59 -18.50 2.85
C LEU A 385 -6.15 -17.64 1.72
N THR A 386 -7.48 -17.52 1.64
CA THR A 386 -8.13 -16.67 0.63
C THR A 386 -7.84 -15.19 0.89
N GLU A 387 -7.96 -14.74 2.13
CA GLU A 387 -7.62 -13.37 2.56
C GLU A 387 -6.16 -13.03 2.25
N ALA A 388 -5.23 -13.93 2.61
CA ALA A 388 -3.81 -13.74 2.36
C ALA A 388 -3.50 -13.69 0.86
N ALA A 389 -4.04 -14.63 0.08
CA ALA A 389 -3.88 -14.66 -1.37
C ALA A 389 -4.41 -13.39 -2.03
N TYR A 390 -5.63 -12.98 -1.70
CA TYR A 390 -6.24 -11.78 -2.25
C TYR A 390 -5.41 -10.53 -1.94
N THR A 391 -5.00 -10.36 -0.69
CA THR A 391 -4.20 -9.21 -0.25
C THR A 391 -2.84 -9.16 -0.96
N VAL A 392 -2.14 -10.30 -1.06
CA VAL A 392 -0.85 -10.39 -1.77
C VAL A 392 -1.00 -9.99 -3.23
N VAL A 393 -2.02 -10.51 -3.91
CA VAL A 393 -2.28 -10.21 -5.32
C VAL A 393 -2.58 -8.72 -5.52
N ARG A 394 -3.48 -8.15 -4.71
CA ARG A 394 -3.88 -6.75 -4.82
C ARG A 394 -2.71 -5.78 -4.57
N LEU A 395 -1.86 -6.07 -3.59
CA LEU A 395 -0.65 -5.26 -3.33
C LEU A 395 0.37 -5.37 -4.47
N ILE A 396 0.60 -6.58 -5.02
CA ILE A 396 1.51 -6.76 -6.16
C ILE A 396 0.98 -6.07 -7.43
N GLN A 397 -0.33 -6.12 -7.68
CA GLN A 397 -0.96 -5.39 -8.79
C GLN A 397 -0.87 -3.87 -8.61
N ARG A 398 -0.98 -3.38 -7.37
CA ARG A 398 -1.01 -1.95 -7.06
C ARG A 398 0.35 -1.28 -7.06
N TYR A 399 1.39 -1.99 -6.62
CA TYR A 399 2.75 -1.48 -6.42
C TYR A 399 3.75 -2.17 -7.36
N PRO A 400 4.10 -1.52 -8.48
CA PRO A 400 5.11 -1.98 -9.42
C PRO A 400 6.50 -2.09 -8.79
N THR A 401 6.83 -1.23 -7.83
CA THR A 401 8.08 -1.32 -7.07
C THR A 401 7.76 -1.87 -5.68
N ILE A 402 8.29 -3.06 -5.38
CA ILE A 402 8.24 -3.69 -4.06
C ILE A 402 9.65 -4.22 -3.80
N LYS A 403 10.43 -3.53 -2.96
CA LYS A 403 11.82 -3.91 -2.70
C LYS A 403 12.19 -3.70 -1.23
N LEU A 404 13.32 -4.27 -0.84
CA LEU A 404 13.91 -4.04 0.47
C LEU A 404 14.39 -2.56 0.54
N PRO A 405 14.12 -1.81 1.62
CA PRO A 405 14.56 -0.43 1.74
C PRO A 405 16.08 -0.31 1.65
N GLU A 406 16.56 0.78 1.06
CA GLU A 406 17.98 1.08 0.96
C GLU A 406 18.65 1.09 2.35
N GLY A 407 19.82 0.46 2.46
CA GLY A 407 20.57 0.33 3.71
C GLY A 407 20.15 -0.84 4.63
N MET A 408 19.09 -1.59 4.30
CA MET A 408 18.78 -2.84 5.01
C MET A 408 19.49 -4.03 4.38
N VAL A 409 20.16 -4.84 5.19
CA VAL A 409 20.82 -6.07 4.75
C VAL A 409 19.81 -7.23 4.80
N PRO A 410 19.68 -8.03 3.72
CA PRO A 410 18.90 -9.26 3.76
C PRO A 410 19.48 -10.24 4.77
N GLU A 411 18.75 -10.50 5.85
CA GLU A 411 19.07 -11.58 6.80
C GLU A 411 18.80 -12.95 6.15
N LEU A 412 19.60 -13.95 6.51
CA LEU A 412 19.37 -15.33 6.12
C LEU A 412 18.11 -15.88 6.81
N VAL A 413 17.40 -16.76 6.12
CA VAL A 413 16.19 -17.41 6.64
C VAL A 413 16.50 -18.17 7.94
N GLY A 414 15.73 -17.89 8.99
CA GLY A 414 15.89 -18.46 10.32
C GLY A 414 16.83 -17.67 11.24
N VAL A 415 17.59 -16.70 10.71
CA VAL A 415 18.50 -15.84 11.49
C VAL A 415 17.79 -14.58 11.99
N GLU A 416 16.76 -14.14 11.26
CA GLU A 416 15.98 -12.96 11.62
C GLU A 416 15.38 -13.03 13.03
N ARG A 417 15.27 -11.87 13.67
CA ARG A 417 14.68 -11.78 15.01
C ARG A 417 13.17 -12.01 14.94
N GLN A 418 12.68 -12.85 15.86
CA GLN A 418 11.29 -13.27 15.93
C GLN A 418 10.69 -12.91 17.29
N THR A 419 9.51 -12.31 17.29
CA THR A 419 8.74 -12.04 18.51
C THR A 419 7.75 -13.18 18.72
N MET A 420 7.77 -13.78 19.91
CA MET A 420 6.89 -14.90 20.26
C MET A 420 5.87 -14.50 21.34
N THR A 421 4.61 -14.36 20.92
CA THR A 421 3.44 -14.26 21.80
C THR A 421 2.64 -15.57 21.73
N LEU A 422 1.34 -15.51 21.42
CA LEU A 422 0.58 -16.67 20.95
C LEU A 422 0.94 -17.03 19.50
N VAL A 423 1.44 -16.05 18.74
CA VAL A 423 1.92 -16.21 17.37
C VAL A 423 3.38 -15.79 17.21
N VAL A 424 3.99 -16.16 16.09
CA VAL A 424 5.34 -15.71 15.69
C VAL A 424 5.27 -14.59 14.66
N SER A 425 5.79 -13.41 15.01
CA SER A 425 5.86 -12.24 14.14
C SER A 425 7.29 -11.75 13.93
N VAL A 426 7.48 -10.88 12.94
CA VAL A 426 8.79 -10.29 12.63
C VAL A 426 9.13 -9.27 13.72
N THR A 427 10.27 -9.44 14.39
CA THR A 427 10.76 -8.42 15.32
C THR A 427 11.24 -7.21 14.53
N GLY A 428 10.74 -6.02 14.85
CA GLY A 428 11.13 -4.77 14.17
C GLY A 428 10.27 -4.42 12.95
N GLY A 429 9.28 -5.25 12.62
CA GLY A 429 8.28 -4.97 11.58
C GLY A 429 8.66 -5.47 10.18
N CYS A 430 7.69 -5.39 9.27
CA CYS A 430 7.85 -5.72 7.85
C CYS A 430 8.09 -4.42 7.06
N LYS A 431 9.32 -3.89 7.19
CA LYS A 431 9.73 -2.66 6.50
C LYS A 431 10.07 -2.96 5.05
N ILE A 432 9.36 -2.30 4.15
CA ILE A 432 9.53 -2.43 2.70
C ILE A 432 9.44 -1.08 2.02
N GLU A 433 10.00 -0.98 0.82
CA GLU A 433 9.82 0.19 -0.05
C GLU A 433 8.79 -0.14 -1.13
N LEU A 434 7.70 0.64 -1.14
CA LEU A 434 6.62 0.55 -2.10
C LEU A 434 6.63 1.77 -3.01
N GLY A 435 6.66 1.57 -4.32
CA GLY A 435 6.60 2.65 -5.30
C GLY A 435 5.58 2.40 -6.40
N GLY A 436 5.13 3.48 -7.05
CA GLY A 436 4.46 3.40 -8.35
C GLY A 436 5.41 2.89 -9.44
N GLU A 437 4.94 2.77 -10.68
CA GLU A 437 5.86 2.58 -11.81
C GLU A 437 6.79 3.80 -11.87
N ASP A 438 8.09 3.59 -12.07
CA ASP A 438 9.03 4.71 -12.22
C ASP A 438 8.49 5.65 -13.31
N PRO A 439 8.24 6.92 -12.96
CA PRO A 439 7.64 7.86 -13.88
C PRO A 439 8.59 8.07 -15.07
N ILE A 440 8.05 7.98 -16.27
CA ILE A 440 8.78 8.21 -17.52
C ILE A 440 8.66 9.66 -17.98
N VAL A 441 7.78 10.44 -17.33
CA VAL A 441 7.54 11.86 -17.61
C VAL A 441 7.12 12.58 -16.33
N ASP A 442 7.54 13.84 -16.19
CA ASP A 442 6.97 14.79 -15.24
C ASP A 442 5.96 15.68 -15.98
N VAL A 443 4.73 15.79 -15.45
CA VAL A 443 3.71 16.73 -15.90
C VAL A 443 3.70 17.90 -14.92
N VAL A 444 4.01 19.10 -15.39
CA VAL A 444 4.09 20.30 -14.55
C VAL A 444 2.93 21.24 -14.87
N ALA A 445 2.01 21.38 -13.92
CA ALA A 445 0.84 22.22 -14.02
C ALA A 445 1.09 23.61 -13.42
N VAL A 446 0.90 24.65 -14.23
CA VAL A 446 1.17 26.05 -13.85
C VAL A 446 -0.12 26.87 -13.92
N HIS A 447 -0.55 27.39 -12.78
CA HIS A 447 -1.79 28.16 -12.69
C HIS A 447 -1.65 29.58 -13.25
N GLY A 448 -2.80 30.22 -13.52
CA GLY A 448 -2.90 31.59 -14.02
C GLY A 448 -3.09 32.64 -12.93
N LEU A 449 -3.50 33.84 -13.36
CA LEU A 449 -3.77 35.00 -12.52
C LEU A 449 -4.78 34.69 -11.42
N ASN A 450 -4.50 35.14 -10.19
CA ASN A 450 -5.30 34.92 -8.99
C ASN A 450 -5.65 33.43 -8.75
N GLY A 451 -4.86 32.52 -9.35
CA GLY A 451 -5.02 31.08 -9.25
C GLY A 451 -4.27 30.49 -8.06
N ASP A 452 -4.50 29.20 -7.84
CA ASP A 452 -3.83 28.39 -6.83
C ASP A 452 -3.50 27.03 -7.45
N ALA A 453 -2.39 26.44 -7.00
CA ALA A 453 -1.82 25.21 -7.55
C ALA A 453 -2.80 24.03 -7.61
N PHE A 454 -3.84 24.01 -6.76
CA PHE A 454 -4.88 22.98 -6.78
C PHE A 454 -6.23 23.53 -7.23
N LYS A 455 -6.65 24.71 -6.74
CA LYS A 455 -7.99 25.27 -7.03
C LYS A 455 -8.17 25.60 -8.51
N THR A 456 -7.12 25.99 -9.23
CA THR A 456 -7.20 26.27 -10.66
C THR A 456 -7.69 25.05 -11.45
N TRP A 457 -7.26 23.85 -11.05
CA TRP A 457 -7.59 22.59 -11.70
C TRP A 457 -8.73 21.84 -10.99
N THR A 458 -9.46 22.51 -10.09
CA THR A 458 -10.52 21.91 -9.28
C THR A 458 -11.87 22.54 -9.63
N THR A 459 -12.85 21.71 -9.98
CA THR A 459 -14.22 22.20 -10.24
C THR A 459 -14.90 22.63 -8.94
N ASN A 460 -15.67 23.72 -9.00
CA ASN A 460 -16.44 24.19 -7.85
C ASN A 460 -17.63 23.30 -7.50
N LYS A 461 -18.14 22.51 -8.47
CA LYS A 461 -19.34 21.69 -8.28
C LYS A 461 -19.06 20.43 -7.46
N THR A 462 -18.05 19.65 -7.87
CA THR A 462 -17.70 18.37 -7.21
C THR A 462 -16.46 18.46 -6.33
N LYS A 463 -15.77 19.62 -6.30
CA LYS A 463 -14.48 19.83 -5.60
C LYS A 463 -13.39 18.83 -6.00
N LYS A 464 -13.49 18.28 -7.21
CA LYS A 464 -12.57 17.27 -7.74
C LYS A 464 -11.36 17.93 -8.42
N PHE A 465 -10.15 17.57 -7.96
CA PHE A 465 -8.87 17.92 -8.57
C PHE A 465 -8.49 16.85 -9.60
N TRP A 466 -8.81 17.08 -10.87
CA TRP A 466 -8.76 16.03 -11.89
C TRP A 466 -7.34 15.54 -12.24
N LEU A 467 -6.32 16.37 -11.99
CA LEU A 467 -4.92 16.01 -12.19
C LEU A 467 -4.43 14.95 -11.17
N GLY A 468 -5.06 14.86 -10.00
CA GLY A 468 -4.68 13.93 -8.92
C GLY A 468 -5.74 12.88 -8.56
N ASP A 469 -6.94 12.95 -9.15
CA ASP A 469 -8.03 11.99 -8.88
C ASP A 469 -7.73 10.62 -9.51
N SER A 470 -7.81 9.55 -8.71
CA SER A 470 -7.44 8.18 -9.12
C SER A 470 -8.23 7.65 -10.32
N ASN A 471 -9.42 8.19 -10.60
CA ASN A 471 -10.30 7.80 -11.71
C ASN A 471 -10.19 8.72 -12.94
N MET A 472 -9.30 9.71 -12.90
CA MET A 472 -9.08 10.70 -13.97
C MET A 472 -7.66 10.60 -14.55
N LEU A 473 -6.82 11.63 -14.42
CA LEU A 473 -5.51 11.64 -15.09
C LEU A 473 -4.61 10.46 -14.66
N PRO A 474 -4.43 10.16 -13.35
CA PRO A 474 -3.73 8.97 -12.87
C PRO A 474 -4.19 7.64 -13.49
N ALA A 475 -5.49 7.47 -13.77
CA ALA A 475 -6.01 6.25 -14.40
C ALA A 475 -5.47 6.05 -15.83
N HIS A 476 -5.21 7.15 -16.54
CA HIS A 476 -4.77 7.15 -17.93
C HIS A 476 -3.24 7.26 -18.08
N MET A 477 -2.56 7.91 -17.13
CA MET A 477 -1.11 8.16 -17.16
C MET A 477 -0.40 7.58 -15.94
N LYS A 478 -0.39 6.24 -15.84
CA LYS A 478 0.15 5.49 -14.68
C LYS A 478 1.64 5.69 -14.41
N ARG A 479 2.42 6.03 -15.45
CA ARG A 479 3.88 6.28 -15.40
C ARG A 479 4.23 7.76 -15.46
N SER A 480 3.40 8.62 -14.86
CA SER A 480 3.66 10.05 -14.84
C SER A 480 3.73 10.57 -13.41
N ARG A 481 4.64 11.52 -13.18
CA ARG A 481 4.69 12.30 -11.94
C ARG A 481 3.98 13.62 -12.19
N ILE A 482 2.95 13.92 -11.40
CA ILE A 482 2.19 15.16 -11.53
C ILE A 482 2.72 16.17 -10.51
N LEU A 483 3.16 17.32 -10.99
CA LEU A 483 3.67 18.44 -10.20
C LEU A 483 2.76 19.65 -10.43
N THR A 484 2.52 20.43 -9.38
CA THR A 484 1.84 21.72 -9.47
C THR A 484 2.79 22.80 -8.97
N PHE A 485 2.90 23.90 -9.72
CA PHE A 485 3.72 25.04 -9.32
C PHE A 485 2.84 26.15 -8.79
N SER A 486 3.19 26.71 -7.63
CA SER A 486 2.50 27.84 -7.03
C SER A 486 3.38 29.08 -7.00
N TYR A 487 2.79 30.23 -7.30
CA TYR A 487 3.45 31.53 -7.18
C TYR A 487 2.43 32.61 -6.80
N ASN A 488 2.90 33.78 -6.36
CA ASN A 488 2.04 34.91 -6.08
C ASN A 488 1.42 35.43 -7.39
N ALA A 489 0.20 34.99 -7.69
CA ALA A 489 -0.53 35.36 -8.89
C ALA A 489 -1.42 36.60 -8.72
N ALA A 490 -1.18 37.46 -7.72
CA ALA A 490 -1.94 38.70 -7.59
C ALA A 490 -1.76 39.62 -8.82
N VAL A 491 -2.79 40.37 -9.20
CA VAL A 491 -2.74 41.30 -10.36
C VAL A 491 -1.63 42.32 -10.24
N THR A 492 -1.48 42.92 -9.06
CA THR A 492 -0.39 43.86 -8.79
C THR A 492 0.99 43.20 -8.87
N ALA A 493 1.08 41.89 -8.66
CA ALA A 493 2.31 41.13 -8.84
C ALA A 493 2.67 40.94 -10.32
N LEU A 494 1.69 40.76 -11.21
CA LEU A 494 1.94 40.45 -12.62
C LEU A 494 1.83 41.63 -13.58
N PHE A 495 1.12 42.70 -13.22
CA PHE A 495 0.87 43.84 -14.11
C PHE A 495 1.16 45.21 -13.47
N GLY A 496 1.89 45.30 -12.35
CA GLY A 496 2.33 46.59 -11.79
C GLY A 496 3.53 47.21 -12.53
N LYS A 497 3.97 48.42 -12.12
CA LYS A 497 5.19 49.09 -12.63
C LYS A 497 6.50 48.28 -12.53
N THR A 498 6.50 47.19 -11.76
CA THR A 498 7.63 46.25 -11.57
C THR A 498 7.32 44.85 -12.12
N SER A 499 6.34 44.74 -13.04
CA SER A 499 5.84 43.47 -13.57
C SER A 499 6.88 42.65 -14.33
N SER A 500 7.76 43.29 -15.10
CA SER A 500 8.85 42.61 -15.83
C SER A 500 9.79 41.87 -14.90
N ASP A 501 10.23 42.52 -13.82
CA ASP A 501 11.08 41.93 -12.79
C ASP A 501 10.38 40.78 -12.07
N ARG A 502 9.07 40.90 -11.80
CA ARG A 502 8.29 39.86 -11.09
C ARG A 502 8.00 38.62 -11.93
N ILE A 503 7.63 38.78 -13.21
CA ILE A 503 7.48 37.62 -14.13
C ILE A 503 8.82 36.89 -14.27
N MET A 504 9.92 37.64 -14.35
CA MET A 504 11.26 37.06 -14.38
C MET A 504 11.61 36.35 -13.07
N GLN A 505 11.29 36.93 -11.91
CA GLN A 505 11.47 36.28 -10.61
C GLN A 505 10.68 34.97 -10.51
N HIS A 506 9.40 34.95 -10.89
CA HIS A 506 8.59 33.73 -10.88
C HIS A 506 9.13 32.66 -11.84
N ALA A 507 9.63 33.08 -13.01
CA ALA A 507 10.30 32.17 -13.94
C ALA A 507 11.61 31.60 -13.36
N HIS A 508 12.40 32.42 -12.66
CA HIS A 508 13.61 31.94 -11.96
C HIS A 508 13.26 30.95 -10.84
N THR A 509 12.25 31.26 -10.02
CA THR A 509 11.77 30.38 -8.96
C THR A 509 11.26 29.05 -9.54
N LEU A 510 10.45 29.09 -10.61
CA LEU A 510 9.98 27.88 -11.29
C LEU A 510 11.14 26.98 -11.73
N VAL A 511 12.16 27.55 -12.38
CA VAL A 511 13.33 26.78 -12.82
C VAL A 511 14.12 26.24 -11.63
N ALA A 512 14.40 27.08 -10.62
CA ALA A 512 15.20 26.68 -9.47
C ALA A 512 14.52 25.57 -8.64
N GLU A 513 13.24 25.72 -8.32
CA GLU A 513 12.48 24.72 -7.56
C GLU A 513 12.31 23.43 -8.35
N LEU A 514 12.00 23.52 -9.65
CA LEU A 514 11.84 22.32 -10.48
C LEU A 514 13.15 21.56 -10.67
N VAL A 515 14.29 22.25 -10.77
CA VAL A 515 15.60 21.58 -10.81
C VAL A 515 15.91 20.90 -9.48
N ALA A 516 15.75 21.61 -8.36
CA ALA A 516 16.01 21.05 -7.04
C ALA A 516 15.14 19.81 -6.76
N ASP A 517 13.85 19.89 -7.05
CA ASP A 517 12.92 18.77 -6.90
C ASP A 517 13.31 17.56 -7.77
N ARG A 518 13.72 17.80 -9.02
CA ARG A 518 14.14 16.73 -9.93
C ARG A 518 15.50 16.13 -9.58
N GLU A 519 16.43 16.91 -9.02
CA GLU A 519 17.73 16.39 -8.56
C GLU A 519 17.55 15.48 -7.33
N LEU A 520 16.69 15.86 -6.39
CA LEU A 520 16.38 15.04 -5.20
C LEU A 520 15.74 13.68 -5.58
N GLU A 521 15.07 13.61 -6.73
CA GLU A 521 14.38 12.42 -7.25
C GLU A 521 15.16 11.68 -8.35
N ASN A 522 16.45 12.01 -8.56
CA ASN A 522 17.28 11.46 -9.64
C ASN A 522 16.59 11.53 -11.03
N ALA A 523 15.84 12.60 -11.27
CA ALA A 523 14.94 12.77 -12.40
C ALA A 523 15.41 13.84 -13.41
N ALA A 524 16.65 14.32 -13.30
CA ALA A 524 17.16 15.47 -14.08
C ALA A 524 16.96 15.34 -15.60
N GLU A 525 17.03 14.12 -16.15
CA GLU A 525 16.90 13.84 -17.59
C GLU A 525 15.49 13.38 -18.00
N ARG A 526 14.57 13.19 -17.04
CA ARG A 526 13.21 12.70 -17.32
C ARG A 526 12.42 13.73 -18.13
N PRO A 527 11.74 13.37 -19.22
CA PRO A 527 10.95 14.32 -19.99
C PRO A 527 9.96 15.15 -19.17
N ILE A 528 9.73 16.41 -19.58
CA ILE A 528 8.77 17.35 -18.97
C ILE A 528 7.66 17.67 -19.97
N ILE A 529 6.42 17.65 -19.51
CA ILE A 529 5.25 18.19 -20.20
C ILE A 529 4.64 19.29 -19.35
N PHE A 530 4.61 20.52 -19.86
CA PHE A 530 3.93 21.62 -19.18
C PHE A 530 2.45 21.69 -19.56
N ILE A 531 1.57 21.89 -18.58
CA ILE A 531 0.18 22.29 -18.80
C ILE A 531 -0.04 23.65 -18.12
N CYS A 532 -0.35 24.66 -18.93
CA CYS A 532 -0.35 26.04 -18.51
C CYS A 532 -1.75 26.62 -18.66
N TYR A 533 -2.20 27.35 -17.65
CA TYR A 533 -3.47 28.06 -17.73
C TYR A 533 -3.26 29.57 -17.68
N SER A 534 -3.86 30.30 -18.63
CA SER A 534 -3.82 31.76 -18.71
C SER A 534 -2.38 32.31 -18.58
N LEU A 535 -2.12 33.26 -17.69
CA LEU A 535 -0.78 33.85 -17.51
C LEU A 535 0.29 32.89 -16.99
N GLY A 536 -0.08 31.72 -16.47
CA GLY A 536 0.89 30.67 -16.17
C GLY A 536 1.72 30.27 -17.39
N GLY A 537 1.12 30.34 -18.59
CA GLY A 537 1.84 30.07 -19.83
C GLY A 537 2.92 31.11 -20.16
N ILE A 538 2.72 32.36 -19.75
CA ILE A 538 3.73 33.42 -19.90
C ILE A 538 4.95 33.16 -19.01
N ILE A 539 4.71 32.71 -17.77
CA ILE A 539 5.79 32.35 -16.84
C ILE A 539 6.58 31.17 -17.40
N VAL A 540 5.92 30.16 -17.94
CA VAL A 540 6.59 29.01 -18.57
C VAL A 540 7.40 29.42 -19.80
N LYS A 541 6.88 30.29 -20.67
CA LYS A 541 7.65 30.85 -21.80
C LYS A 541 8.94 31.52 -21.31
N ARG A 542 8.83 32.39 -20.29
CA ARG A 542 9.98 33.11 -19.71
C ARG A 542 10.95 32.15 -19.03
N ALA A 543 10.46 31.14 -18.32
CA ALA A 543 11.26 30.11 -17.65
C ALA A 543 12.06 29.27 -18.67
N LEU A 544 11.43 28.85 -19.77
CA LEU A 544 12.11 28.10 -20.83
C LEU A 544 13.15 28.95 -21.55
N ALA A 545 12.86 30.23 -21.82
CA ALA A 545 13.85 31.14 -22.40
C ALA A 545 15.02 31.40 -21.45
N TYR A 546 14.75 31.57 -20.15
CA TYR A 546 15.78 31.68 -19.12
C TYR A 546 16.65 30.41 -19.08
N SER A 547 16.04 29.23 -18.91
CA SER A 547 16.73 27.94 -18.86
C SER A 547 17.56 27.66 -20.12
N ALA A 548 17.04 27.96 -21.31
CA ALA A 548 17.76 27.81 -22.58
C ALA A 548 19.09 28.59 -22.59
N SER A 549 19.13 29.78 -21.98
CA SER A 549 20.32 30.62 -21.94
C SER A 549 21.38 30.18 -20.91
N ARG A 550 21.05 29.31 -19.94
CA ARG A 550 21.94 28.94 -18.81
C ARG A 550 22.96 27.87 -19.18
N THR A 551 23.81 28.10 -20.17
CA THR A 551 24.79 27.11 -20.66
C THR A 551 26.17 27.21 -20.02
N SER A 552 26.42 28.12 -19.08
CA SER A 552 27.74 28.29 -18.44
C SER A 552 28.00 27.27 -17.33
N LYS A 553 29.27 26.90 -17.10
CA LYS A 553 29.67 25.74 -16.27
C LYS A 553 29.02 25.72 -14.88
N LEU A 554 28.95 26.86 -14.21
CA LEU A 554 28.43 26.98 -12.85
C LEU A 554 26.90 26.89 -12.75
N VAL A 555 26.18 27.16 -13.84
CA VAL A 555 24.71 27.26 -13.85
C VAL A 555 24.05 26.29 -14.83
N GLN A 556 24.83 25.40 -15.44
CA GLN A 556 24.33 24.50 -16.49
C GLN A 556 23.27 23.49 -16.00
N HIS A 557 23.18 23.24 -14.69
CA HIS A 557 22.09 22.45 -14.10
C HIS A 557 20.71 23.09 -14.37
N LEU A 558 20.62 24.43 -14.46
CA LEU A 558 19.40 25.15 -14.81
C LEU A 558 18.99 24.96 -16.27
N HIS A 559 19.91 24.57 -17.15
CA HIS A 559 19.61 24.26 -18.55
C HIS A 559 18.76 22.99 -18.71
N SER A 560 18.78 22.12 -17.70
CA SER A 560 18.07 20.83 -17.72
C SER A 560 16.57 20.96 -17.97
N ILE A 561 15.93 22.04 -17.50
CA ILE A 561 14.50 22.26 -17.71
C ILE A 561 14.20 22.46 -19.19
N PHE A 562 14.96 23.31 -19.90
CA PHE A 562 14.84 23.49 -21.34
C PHE A 562 15.10 22.19 -22.09
N VAL A 563 16.18 21.48 -21.76
CA VAL A 563 16.58 20.23 -22.45
C VAL A 563 15.50 19.17 -22.29
N SER A 564 15.04 18.94 -21.06
CA SER A 564 14.06 17.90 -20.73
C SER A 564 12.63 18.26 -21.14
N THR A 565 12.32 19.51 -21.47
CA THR A 565 10.97 19.88 -21.92
C THR A 565 10.67 19.33 -23.31
N TYR A 566 9.66 18.48 -23.38
CA TYR A 566 9.20 17.87 -24.62
C TYR A 566 7.96 18.58 -25.19
N ALA A 567 7.00 18.95 -24.34
CA ALA A 567 5.73 19.52 -24.78
C ALA A 567 5.20 20.61 -23.85
N VAL A 568 4.41 21.53 -24.42
CA VAL A 568 3.72 22.61 -23.69
C VAL A 568 2.29 22.74 -24.20
N LEU A 569 1.32 22.54 -23.29
CA LEU A 569 -0.10 22.73 -23.54
C LEU A 569 -0.52 24.09 -22.96
N PHE A 570 -1.06 24.97 -23.79
CA PHE A 570 -1.51 26.31 -23.40
C PHE A 570 -3.03 26.38 -23.40
N LEU A 571 -3.64 26.59 -22.22
CA LEU A 571 -5.08 26.75 -22.06
C LEU A 571 -5.40 28.22 -21.84
N GLY A 572 -5.93 28.89 -22.87
CA GLY A 572 -6.30 30.31 -22.81
C GLY A 572 -5.12 31.23 -22.49
N THR A 573 -3.90 30.86 -22.88
CA THR A 573 -2.72 31.72 -22.71
C THR A 573 -2.69 32.75 -23.83
N PRO A 574 -2.45 34.05 -23.58
CA PRO A 574 -2.29 35.02 -24.66
C PRO A 574 -0.92 34.86 -25.37
N HIS A 575 -0.91 34.70 -26.69
CA HIS A 575 0.30 34.56 -27.52
C HIS A 575 0.50 35.66 -28.57
N ALA A 576 -0.58 36.24 -29.10
CA ALA A 576 -0.50 37.16 -30.24
C ALA A 576 -1.52 38.31 -30.14
N GLY A 577 -1.06 39.52 -30.42
CA GLY A 577 -1.85 40.69 -30.73
C GLY A 577 -0.91 41.70 -31.36
N SER A 578 -1.04 41.97 -32.67
CA SER A 578 -0.11 42.79 -33.47
C SER A 578 0.00 44.26 -33.03
N SER A 579 -0.61 44.64 -31.91
CA SER A 579 -0.46 45.95 -31.27
C SER A 579 -0.45 45.82 -29.74
N LYS A 580 0.32 46.68 -29.07
CA LYS A 580 0.36 46.82 -27.59
C LYS A 580 -1.05 46.97 -27.00
N ALA A 581 -1.94 47.66 -27.71
CA ALA A 581 -3.33 47.89 -27.32
C ALA A 581 -4.14 46.58 -27.18
N SER A 582 -3.87 45.57 -28.02
CA SER A 582 -4.57 44.28 -27.97
C SER A 582 -4.16 43.45 -26.75
N LEU A 583 -2.88 43.49 -26.35
CA LEU A 583 -2.41 42.76 -25.17
C LEU A 583 -2.90 43.41 -23.87
N ALA A 584 -2.99 44.75 -23.84
CA ALA A 584 -3.54 45.49 -22.71
C ALA A 584 -5.05 45.21 -22.52
N SER A 585 -5.82 45.16 -23.62
CA SER A 585 -7.25 44.83 -23.55
C SER A 585 -7.50 43.38 -23.12
N THR A 586 -6.75 42.42 -23.64
CA THR A 586 -6.77 41.03 -23.18
C THR A 586 -6.37 40.91 -21.70
N GLY A 587 -5.34 41.65 -21.27
CA GLY A 587 -4.94 41.71 -19.87
C GLY A 587 -6.07 42.20 -18.95
N ARG A 588 -6.79 43.26 -19.35
CA ARG A 588 -7.98 43.75 -18.64
C ARG A 588 -9.06 42.69 -18.53
N LYS A 589 -9.42 42.04 -19.65
CA LYS A 589 -10.45 40.98 -19.64
C LYS A 589 -10.05 39.78 -18.77
N ILE A 590 -8.76 39.40 -18.74
CA ILE A 590 -8.27 38.32 -17.86
C ILE A 590 -8.43 38.71 -16.38
N ILE A 591 -8.15 39.97 -16.04
CA ILE A 591 -8.35 40.49 -14.68
C ILE A 591 -9.84 40.44 -14.31
N ASP A 592 -10.72 41.00 -15.14
CA ASP A 592 -12.17 41.03 -14.92
C ASP A 592 -12.75 39.61 -14.81
N ALA A 593 -12.18 38.65 -15.56
CA ALA A 593 -12.55 37.25 -15.47
C ALA A 593 -12.07 36.57 -14.18
N LEU A 594 -10.87 36.86 -13.67
CA LEU A 594 -10.25 36.04 -12.62
C LEU A 594 -10.20 36.69 -11.23
N VAL A 595 -10.56 37.98 -11.11
CA VAL A 595 -10.51 38.74 -9.86
C VAL A 595 -11.91 39.08 -9.33
N PRO A 596 -12.20 38.88 -8.03
CA PRO A 596 -13.48 39.27 -7.44
C PRO A 596 -13.75 40.78 -7.51
N SER A 597 -14.99 41.15 -7.85
CA SER A 597 -15.44 42.55 -8.01
C SER A 597 -15.33 43.43 -6.76
N LYS A 598 -15.22 42.85 -5.56
CA LYS A 598 -15.12 43.58 -4.27
C LYS A 598 -13.73 44.15 -3.95
N ILE A 599 -12.73 43.93 -4.79
CA ILE A 599 -11.31 44.33 -4.55
C ILE A 599 -10.93 45.57 -5.40
N TRP A 600 -11.89 46.17 -6.12
CA TRP A 600 -11.62 47.16 -7.17
C TRP A 600 -11.84 48.61 -6.73
N ASP A 601 -10.79 49.44 -6.74
CA ASP A 601 -10.92 50.90 -6.67
C ASP A 601 -9.71 51.57 -7.34
N THR A 602 -9.90 52.03 -8.59
CA THR A 602 -9.19 53.07 -9.40
C THR A 602 -8.82 52.61 -10.84
N GLU A 603 -9.55 53.13 -11.84
CA GLU A 603 -9.39 52.77 -13.27
C GLU A 603 -8.12 53.34 -13.95
N GLY A 604 -7.54 54.43 -13.42
CA GLY A 604 -6.43 55.14 -14.08
C GLY A 604 -5.05 54.47 -13.94
N GLN A 605 -4.74 53.89 -12.77
CA GLN A 605 -3.45 53.22 -12.53
C GLN A 605 -3.35 51.86 -13.24
N LEU A 606 -4.48 51.23 -13.54
CA LEU A 606 -4.54 49.92 -14.18
C LEU A 606 -4.14 49.99 -15.67
N LEU A 607 -4.56 51.05 -16.37
CA LEU A 607 -4.29 51.21 -17.80
C LEU A 607 -2.79 51.38 -18.06
N ASP A 608 -2.10 52.20 -17.28
CA ASP A 608 -0.65 52.39 -17.38
C ASP A 608 0.11 51.09 -17.06
N ALA A 609 -0.34 50.37 -16.03
CA ALA A 609 0.29 49.13 -15.58
C ALA A 609 0.07 47.96 -16.57
N LEU A 610 -1.09 47.93 -17.23
CA LEU A 610 -1.39 47.02 -18.35
C LEU A 610 -0.60 47.37 -19.62
N GLN A 611 -0.35 48.66 -19.88
CA GLN A 611 0.43 49.10 -21.03
C GLN A 611 1.92 48.73 -20.88
N GLU A 612 2.53 48.96 -19.71
CA GLU A 612 3.90 48.49 -19.41
C GLU A 612 3.99 46.95 -19.38
N GLY A 613 2.97 46.27 -18.84
CA GLY A 613 2.84 44.81 -18.87
C GLY A 613 2.79 44.25 -20.29
N SER A 614 2.18 44.97 -21.24
CA SER A 614 2.06 44.55 -22.65
C SER A 614 3.41 44.49 -23.38
N GLU A 615 4.35 45.39 -23.09
CA GLU A 615 5.70 45.37 -23.68
C GLU A 615 6.51 44.16 -23.18
N THR A 616 6.37 43.86 -21.89
CA THR A 616 6.99 42.69 -21.27
C THR A 616 6.47 41.39 -21.90
N LEU A 617 5.16 41.28 -22.10
CA LEU A 617 4.53 40.12 -22.72
C LEU A 617 4.99 39.90 -24.17
N GLN A 618 5.13 40.98 -24.94
CA GLN A 618 5.66 40.92 -26.30
C GLN A 618 7.11 40.41 -26.30
N ASN A 619 7.97 40.98 -25.45
CA ASN A 619 9.37 40.57 -25.32
C ASN A 619 9.51 39.09 -24.94
N ILE A 620 8.70 38.61 -23.99
CA ILE A 620 8.67 37.17 -23.63
C ILE A 620 8.29 36.31 -24.83
N THR A 621 7.33 36.75 -25.64
CA THR A 621 6.89 36.05 -26.84
C THR A 621 8.01 36.01 -27.89
N ASP A 622 8.69 37.13 -28.11
CA ASP A 622 9.81 37.24 -29.06
C ASP A 622 10.99 36.34 -28.65
N MET A 623 11.27 36.24 -27.35
CA MET A 623 12.30 35.35 -26.81
C MET A 623 11.92 33.86 -26.90
N PHE A 624 10.63 33.54 -26.80
CA PHE A 624 10.15 32.16 -26.84
C PHE A 624 9.95 31.65 -28.27
N ALA A 625 9.55 32.50 -29.20
CA ALA A 625 9.30 32.17 -30.61
C ALA A 625 10.40 31.30 -31.26
N PRO A 626 11.72 31.63 -31.17
CA PRO A 626 12.76 30.80 -31.77
C PRO A 626 12.95 29.45 -31.08
N LEU A 627 12.46 29.29 -29.83
CA LEU A 627 12.56 28.06 -29.06
C LEU A 627 11.41 27.10 -29.35
N MET A 628 10.28 27.58 -29.90
CA MET A 628 9.07 26.79 -30.11
C MET A 628 9.30 25.49 -30.87
N LYS A 629 10.18 25.50 -31.88
CA LYS A 629 10.56 24.32 -32.69
C LYS A 629 11.12 23.14 -31.89
N ASN A 630 11.55 23.37 -30.64
CA ASN A 630 12.08 22.32 -29.77
C ASN A 630 10.99 21.58 -28.99
N PHE A 631 9.73 22.03 -29.06
CA PHE A 631 8.64 21.53 -28.24
C PHE A 631 7.44 21.13 -29.10
N ARG A 632 6.68 20.13 -28.66
CA ARG A 632 5.31 19.90 -29.14
C ARG A 632 4.39 20.90 -28.45
N ILE A 633 3.72 21.74 -29.22
CA ILE A 633 2.87 22.80 -28.69
C ILE A 633 1.42 22.55 -29.07
N TYR A 634 0.54 22.61 -28.07
CA TYR A 634 -0.91 22.48 -28.26
C TYR A 634 -1.61 23.69 -27.64
N PHE A 635 -2.26 24.49 -28.48
CA PHE A 635 -3.06 25.62 -28.07
C PHE A 635 -4.53 25.27 -27.88
N PHE A 636 -5.11 25.75 -26.78
CA PHE A 636 -6.53 25.63 -26.49
C PHE A 636 -7.16 27.01 -26.27
N TRP A 637 -8.31 27.25 -26.89
CA TRP A 637 -9.09 28.47 -26.73
C TRP A 637 -10.48 28.19 -26.15
N GLU A 638 -11.08 29.21 -25.52
CA GLU A 638 -12.45 29.17 -25.01
C GLU A 638 -13.46 29.31 -26.15
N GLN A 639 -14.56 28.57 -26.09
CA GLN A 639 -15.66 28.68 -27.06
C GLN A 639 -16.90 29.34 -26.49
N GLU A 640 -16.99 29.48 -25.16
CA GLU A 640 -18.05 30.23 -24.50
C GLU A 640 -17.52 31.58 -24.01
N LYS A 641 -18.36 32.61 -24.05
CA LYS A 641 -18.01 33.94 -23.56
C LYS A 641 -18.05 33.98 -22.04
N THR A 642 -17.02 34.58 -21.44
CA THR A 642 -16.94 34.78 -20.00
C THR A 642 -17.78 35.98 -19.57
N ASP A 643 -18.50 35.85 -18.46
CA ASP A 643 -19.21 36.96 -17.83
C ASP A 643 -18.24 37.89 -17.08
N LEU A 644 -18.03 39.08 -17.64
CA LEU A 644 -17.16 40.14 -17.12
C LEU A 644 -17.92 41.16 -16.24
N GLY A 645 -19.16 40.84 -15.85
CA GLY A 645 -20.01 41.68 -15.00
C GLY A 645 -20.87 42.66 -15.79
N THR A 646 -20.28 43.45 -16.69
CA THR A 646 -21.01 44.41 -17.55
C THR A 646 -21.26 43.90 -18.97
N SER A 647 -20.54 42.86 -19.39
CA SER A 647 -20.66 42.26 -20.71
C SER A 647 -20.26 40.78 -20.69
N LYS A 648 -20.64 40.04 -21.73
CA LYS A 648 -20.09 38.71 -22.02
C LYS A 648 -19.17 38.81 -23.21
N ASP A 649 -17.92 38.42 -23.03
CA ASP A 649 -16.93 38.47 -24.10
C ASP A 649 -15.90 37.33 -23.99
N TYR A 650 -15.17 37.09 -25.07
CA TYR A 650 -13.98 36.24 -25.03
C TYR A 650 -12.87 37.00 -24.31
N VAL A 651 -12.31 36.38 -23.27
CA VAL A 651 -11.20 36.89 -22.47
C VAL A 651 -9.93 36.90 -23.29
N VAL A 652 -9.65 35.81 -23.99
CA VAL A 652 -8.52 35.71 -24.93
C VAL A 652 -9.06 35.32 -26.29
N GLU A 653 -8.94 36.23 -27.25
CA GLU A 653 -9.35 35.99 -28.64
C GLU A 653 -8.69 34.73 -29.20
N GLU A 654 -9.40 33.98 -30.05
CA GLU A 654 -8.90 32.72 -30.63
C GLU A 654 -7.54 32.90 -31.30
N SER A 655 -7.36 33.98 -32.07
CA SER A 655 -6.11 34.29 -32.77
C SER A 655 -4.95 34.56 -31.81
N SER A 656 -5.23 34.94 -30.56
CA SER A 656 -4.25 35.13 -29.49
C SER A 656 -4.02 33.87 -28.69
N ALA A 657 -5.09 33.14 -28.34
CA ALA A 657 -5.01 31.91 -27.55
C ALA A 657 -4.40 30.75 -28.33
N ALA A 658 -4.67 30.70 -29.64
CA ALA A 658 -4.27 29.64 -30.55
C ALA A 658 -3.85 30.24 -31.91
N PRO A 659 -2.68 30.90 -31.98
CA PRO A 659 -2.18 31.46 -33.24
C PRO A 659 -1.97 30.36 -34.29
N ILE A 660 -2.20 30.69 -35.56
CA ILE A 660 -1.91 29.78 -36.68
C ILE A 660 -0.39 29.78 -36.90
N LEU A 661 0.27 28.73 -36.44
CA LEU A 661 1.71 28.53 -36.56
C LEU A 661 1.98 27.12 -37.08
N ASP A 662 3.05 27.00 -37.86
CA ASP A 662 3.51 25.71 -38.38
C ASP A 662 3.92 24.76 -37.24
N ASP A 663 3.75 23.46 -37.42
CA ASP A 663 4.04 22.41 -36.43
C ASP A 663 3.33 22.54 -35.05
N THR A 664 2.17 23.22 -34.98
CA THR A 664 1.38 23.36 -33.74
C THR A 664 -0.02 22.73 -33.82
N GLU A 665 -0.48 22.16 -32.70
CA GLU A 665 -1.85 21.62 -32.56
C GLU A 665 -2.78 22.68 -31.96
N ARG A 666 -4.06 22.66 -32.35
CA ARG A 666 -5.08 23.63 -31.89
C ARG A 666 -6.43 22.97 -31.64
N ALA A 667 -7.11 23.30 -30.54
CA ALA A 667 -8.48 22.82 -30.27
C ALA A 667 -9.29 23.77 -29.38
N GLY A 668 -10.56 23.98 -29.72
CA GLY A 668 -11.49 24.75 -28.90
C GLY A 668 -12.05 23.89 -27.76
N LEU A 669 -12.23 24.51 -26.60
CA LEU A 669 -12.86 23.90 -25.43
C LEU A 669 -14.23 24.56 -25.20
N PRO A 670 -15.31 23.77 -25.02
CA PRO A 670 -16.69 24.28 -24.85
C PRO A 670 -16.91 24.78 -23.41
N TYR A 671 -16.11 25.76 -23.02
CA TYR A 671 -16.11 26.39 -21.72
C TYR A 671 -15.74 27.86 -21.87
N ASP A 672 -16.06 28.63 -20.84
CA ASP A 672 -15.54 29.98 -20.65
C ASP A 672 -14.11 29.93 -20.08
N HIS A 673 -13.43 31.07 -20.09
CA HIS A 673 -12.07 31.20 -19.57
C HIS A 673 -11.94 30.70 -18.12
N ARG A 674 -12.94 30.92 -17.26
CA ARG A 674 -12.92 30.57 -15.83
C ARG A 674 -12.96 29.07 -15.57
N THR A 675 -13.51 28.30 -16.51
CA THR A 675 -13.83 26.87 -16.32
C THR A 675 -13.13 25.93 -17.30
N MET A 676 -12.48 26.44 -18.37
CA MET A 676 -11.85 25.61 -19.41
C MET A 676 -10.78 24.61 -18.93
N CYS A 677 -10.23 24.78 -17.72
CA CYS A 677 -9.26 23.87 -17.11
C CYS A 677 -9.82 22.99 -15.97
N LYS A 678 -11.15 22.97 -15.77
CA LYS A 678 -11.83 22.33 -14.63
C LYS A 678 -12.81 21.25 -15.11
N PHE A 679 -12.44 19.98 -14.93
CA PHE A 679 -13.27 18.84 -15.35
C PHE A 679 -13.95 18.14 -14.19
N GLU A 680 -15.23 17.79 -14.36
CA GLU A 680 -16.03 17.10 -13.33
C GLU A 680 -15.85 15.58 -13.37
N SER A 681 -15.58 15.02 -14.56
CA SER A 681 -15.36 13.58 -14.77
C SER A 681 -14.51 13.30 -16.02
N ASN A 682 -14.11 12.05 -16.22
CA ASN A 682 -13.40 11.61 -17.43
C ASN A 682 -14.25 11.61 -18.71
N ARG A 683 -15.54 11.99 -18.59
CA ARG A 683 -16.48 12.20 -19.70
C ARG A 683 -16.76 13.68 -19.95
N SER A 684 -16.22 14.59 -19.15
CA SER A 684 -16.37 16.03 -19.39
C SER A 684 -15.87 16.39 -20.80
N PRO A 685 -16.58 17.26 -21.54
CA PRO A 685 -16.08 17.82 -22.78
C PRO A 685 -14.65 18.38 -22.63
N GLY A 686 -13.83 18.31 -23.66
CA GLY A 686 -12.44 18.80 -23.62
C GLY A 686 -11.44 17.91 -22.85
N TYR A 687 -11.84 17.25 -21.75
CA TYR A 687 -10.96 16.40 -20.94
C TYR A 687 -10.20 15.37 -21.78
N ARG A 688 -10.93 14.62 -22.63
CA ARG A 688 -10.35 13.56 -23.47
C ARG A 688 -9.35 14.11 -24.48
N VAL A 689 -9.55 15.32 -24.98
CA VAL A 689 -8.65 15.95 -25.97
C VAL A 689 -7.30 16.25 -25.31
N ILE A 690 -7.33 16.90 -24.13
CA ILE A 690 -6.13 17.23 -23.35
C ILE A 690 -5.40 15.95 -22.92
N VAL A 691 -6.12 15.00 -22.31
CA VAL A 691 -5.50 13.78 -21.78
C VAL A 691 -4.97 12.90 -22.92
N ALA A 692 -5.64 12.82 -24.07
CA ALA A 692 -5.11 12.09 -25.22
C ALA A 692 -3.81 12.72 -25.75
N ALA A 693 -3.71 14.06 -25.78
CA ALA A 693 -2.46 14.74 -26.14
C ALA A 693 -1.34 14.43 -25.14
N MET A 694 -1.62 14.51 -23.83
CA MET A 694 -0.64 14.19 -22.79
C MET A 694 -0.16 12.74 -22.86
N ILE A 695 -1.05 11.78 -23.15
CA ILE A 695 -0.68 10.37 -23.37
C ILE A 695 0.21 10.23 -24.61
N ARG A 696 -0.17 10.85 -25.74
CA ARG A 696 0.65 10.81 -26.97
C ARG A 696 2.05 11.34 -26.71
N TYR A 697 2.14 12.49 -26.05
CA TYR A 697 3.41 13.12 -25.75
C TYR A 697 4.23 12.31 -24.74
N SER A 698 3.61 11.77 -23.70
CA SER A 698 4.29 10.92 -22.72
C SER A 698 4.93 9.69 -23.34
N LYS A 699 4.29 9.08 -24.36
CA LYS A 699 4.84 7.92 -25.07
C LYS A 699 6.05 8.28 -25.94
N GLY A 700 5.99 9.40 -26.66
CA GLY A 700 7.05 9.81 -27.58
C GLY A 700 8.20 10.59 -26.93
N ALA A 701 8.00 11.14 -25.73
CA ALA A 701 8.98 12.03 -25.12
C ALA A 701 10.34 11.35 -24.81
N PRO A 702 10.41 10.13 -24.25
CA PRO A 702 11.69 9.48 -23.95
C PRO A 702 12.59 9.33 -25.19
N ASP A 703 12.01 8.96 -26.33
CA ASP A 703 12.73 8.72 -27.59
C ASP A 703 13.35 10.01 -28.19
N VAL A 704 12.83 11.18 -27.81
CA VAL A 704 13.33 12.48 -28.28
C VAL A 704 14.26 13.13 -27.25
N ILE A 705 13.93 13.02 -25.97
CA ILE A 705 14.68 13.68 -24.89
C ILE A 705 16.00 12.98 -24.62
N ALA A 706 16.07 11.64 -24.66
CA ALA A 706 17.32 10.93 -24.41
C ALA A 706 18.42 11.28 -25.44
N PRO A 707 18.18 11.25 -26.77
CA PRO A 707 19.18 11.71 -27.74
C PRO A 707 19.50 13.20 -27.63
N ARG A 708 18.52 14.04 -27.27
CA ARG A 708 18.75 15.48 -27.05
C ARG A 708 19.74 15.72 -25.91
N TRP A 709 19.64 14.96 -24.82
CA TRP A 709 20.61 15.04 -23.72
C TRP A 709 22.02 14.65 -24.15
N VAL A 710 22.17 13.62 -24.99
CA VAL A 710 23.47 13.24 -25.55
C VAL A 710 24.07 14.40 -26.35
N ALA A 711 23.30 14.95 -27.31
CA ALA A 711 23.75 16.07 -28.14
C ALA A 711 24.12 17.32 -27.32
N VAL A 712 23.33 17.64 -26.29
CA VAL A 712 23.61 18.79 -25.41
C VAL A 712 24.86 18.57 -24.57
N LYS A 713 25.09 17.36 -24.04
CA LYS A 713 26.32 17.03 -23.30
C LYS A 713 27.55 17.19 -24.19
N GLU A 714 27.48 16.76 -25.45
CA GLU A 714 28.56 16.95 -26.43
C GLU A 714 28.80 18.43 -26.76
N MET A 715 27.74 19.18 -27.04
CA MET A 715 27.81 20.62 -27.31
C MET A 715 28.43 21.38 -26.13
N LEU A 716 27.99 21.10 -24.90
CA LEU A 716 28.54 21.73 -23.70
C LEU A 716 30.01 21.36 -23.51
N LYS A 717 30.39 20.09 -23.75
CA LYS A 717 31.79 19.64 -23.70
C LYS A 717 32.66 20.39 -24.70
N ALA A 718 32.22 20.52 -25.95
CA ALA A 718 32.93 21.27 -26.99
C ALA A 718 33.08 22.75 -26.61
N LYS A 719 32.02 23.37 -26.07
CA LYS A 719 32.07 24.75 -25.56
C LYS A 719 33.12 24.92 -24.47
N ARG A 720 33.25 23.96 -23.54
CA ARG A 720 34.31 23.99 -22.50
C ARG A 720 35.71 23.86 -23.08
N MET A 721 35.88 23.03 -24.10
CA MET A 721 37.19 22.88 -24.76
C MET A 721 37.61 24.19 -25.43
N ASN A 722 36.69 24.88 -26.09
CA ASN A 722 36.97 26.18 -26.70
C ASN A 722 37.25 27.27 -25.65
N GLU A 723 36.42 27.37 -24.61
CA GLU A 723 36.64 28.32 -23.48
C GLU A 723 38.01 28.09 -22.81
N ALA A 724 38.42 26.83 -22.64
CA ALA A 724 39.73 26.50 -22.09
C ALA A 724 40.89 26.84 -23.04
N ALA A 725 40.70 26.66 -24.35
CA ALA A 725 41.69 27.03 -25.36
C ALA A 725 41.90 28.55 -25.45
N GLU A 726 40.83 29.34 -25.34
CA GLU A 726 40.89 30.82 -25.31
C GLU A 726 41.60 31.35 -24.06
N LEU A 727 41.46 30.68 -22.91
CA LEU A 727 42.16 31.06 -21.67
C LEU A 727 43.65 30.68 -21.64
N MET A 728 44.09 29.83 -22.57
CA MET A 728 45.49 29.40 -22.72
C MET A 728 46.25 30.19 -23.81
N GLN A 729 45.57 31.09 -24.53
CA GLN A 729 46.16 32.10 -25.41
C GLN A 729 46.31 33.42 -24.66
#